data_AF-A0A6L5XGB1-F1
#
_entry.id   AF-A0A6L5XGB1-F1
#
_cell.length_a   1.000
_cell.length_b   1.000
_cell.length_c   1.000
_cell.angle_alpha   90.00
_cell.angle_beta   90.00
_cell.angle_gamma   90.00
#
_symmetry.space_group_name_H-M   'P 1'
#
loop_
_entity.id
_entity.type
_entity.pdbx_description
1 polymer ?
#
loop_
_entity_poly.entity_id
_entity_poly.type
_entity_poly.pdbx_seq_one_letter_code
_entity_poly.pdbx_strand_id
1 'polypeptide(L)'
;MKKIFTLLVMCLCVASMAWADEETIDLTTQGYDNQQEVTTVTGTKATLTFNIGTGKNAPKYYTTGTAVRLYGGGTLTISATETISKIVFTFDTYKDNFYVPKASNCTVNTGSYDPDSRTWTGSATSITLTNTATGGHFRFQKLVITYGNGGTETVSAPAFSHPAGTYYSPFELSMSTSSAGASIYYTTSGDEPTASSTLYTSPITISANTTVKAIAVKGSLTSAVTTAVYELGTATDVANIAAYQAADSGTVVRFTSPVNVLAHNGNNLYVKDATGYAYLYGSIAQKYKNGDVIPAGFTGTRTKHNGEPELSVSTTSNFKAASGNSPIEPEVIQVSDVAADYFAHYVLIKGANTSFAHKTITDNSGTASCYTSMGGFSAKGDSVNVSVYGIIGSYGKTNTVYQVLPTKIVGATVGVDNIAAFKALADSTVSAIKGDVSVYYASGSNLYVKDATGYMCIFGTTGQSYKNGDVIPGGFSGTKVTYNDGPEMKAPLEGFQPAKSNSPIAPDAATTAIVTAANWGHYVKLSNVTLSAVNGKNLTVTDAAGSAAAYNSFGVSLPTDLTAAYDLTAIVSSHNGKAQLLVTAITLAGGGTIALPEVENLAGLYALNSGVNAKLTKPITTIYQNGRDLYVKDSAGTYGLVYGQVTNTFANGDQITGAVMNWSSYNGIKELTPVDSTMVKSGDGTPVAPEEMALEDVSQDLVHHYIIVKNATLVADTDKANTYIINDGTVEMKLFNKYSKTLAMPTQPSGTYDVKCFVSLYTSNTVTTLELVPVEVKSTSALKGDIDGDGKVNVTDVTALINGILGQNPVDTAIGDLNADGKVNVTDVTALINIILSNN
;
A
#
# COMPACT_ATOMS: atom_id res chain seq x y z
N MET A 1 36.82 -14.32 0.45
CA MET A 1 37.45 -15.55 -0.09
C MET A 1 36.71 -16.19 -1.28
N LYS A 2 35.76 -15.50 -1.95
CA LYS A 2 35.01 -15.99 -3.13
C LYS A 2 35.47 -15.41 -4.48
N LYS A 3 36.66 -14.81 -4.55
CA LYS A 3 37.26 -14.33 -5.84
C LYS A 3 38.41 -15.21 -6.34
N ILE A 4 38.68 -16.35 -5.71
CA ILE A 4 39.80 -17.25 -6.07
C ILE A 4 39.33 -18.55 -6.76
N PHE A 5 38.04 -18.88 -6.74
CA PHE A 5 37.56 -20.16 -7.28
C PHE A 5 37.01 -20.13 -8.71
N THR A 6 36.91 -18.96 -9.35
CA THR A 6 36.51 -18.85 -10.76
C THR A 6 37.72 -18.75 -11.71
N LEU A 7 38.95 -18.78 -11.18
CA LEU A 7 40.17 -18.68 -11.98
C LEU A 7 40.92 -20.03 -12.15
N LEU A 8 40.49 -21.10 -11.49
CA LEU A 8 41.25 -22.35 -11.42
C LEU A 8 40.76 -23.49 -12.34
N VAL A 9 39.68 -23.30 -13.11
CA VAL A 9 39.13 -24.35 -14.02
C VAL A 9 39.36 -24.02 -15.52
N MET A 10 40.13 -22.97 -15.83
CA MET A 10 40.55 -22.66 -17.21
C MET A 10 42.04 -22.92 -17.49
N CYS A 11 42.76 -23.61 -16.60
CA CYS A 11 44.22 -23.75 -16.70
C CYS A 11 44.74 -25.20 -16.77
N LEU A 12 43.93 -26.16 -17.23
CA LEU A 12 44.40 -27.50 -17.57
C LEU A 12 43.99 -27.90 -19.00
N CYS A 13 44.47 -27.11 -19.97
CA CYS A 13 44.71 -27.54 -21.35
C CYS A 13 45.90 -26.74 -21.88
N VAL A 14 47.05 -26.88 -21.23
CA VAL A 14 48.34 -26.46 -21.81
C VAL A 14 49.13 -27.73 -22.11
N ALA A 15 48.58 -28.54 -23.02
CA ALA A 15 49.36 -29.51 -23.76
C ALA A 15 49.52 -28.94 -25.18
N SER A 16 50.74 -28.45 -25.44
CA SER A 16 51.26 -28.01 -26.75
C SER A 16 50.43 -26.96 -27.52
N MET A 17 50.38 -25.72 -27.04
CA MET A 17 50.34 -24.60 -27.99
C MET A 17 51.79 -24.36 -28.42
N ALA A 18 52.18 -24.99 -29.54
CA ALA A 18 53.26 -24.42 -30.33
C ALA A 18 52.84 -22.98 -30.64
N TRP A 19 53.66 -22.00 -30.26
CA TRP A 19 53.42 -20.61 -30.64
C TRP A 19 53.29 -20.61 -32.15
N ALA A 20 52.12 -20.20 -32.66
CA ALA A 20 51.92 -20.15 -34.09
C ALA A 20 52.96 -19.18 -34.66
N ASP A 21 53.76 -19.66 -35.60
CA ASP A 21 54.85 -18.86 -36.16
C ASP A 21 54.26 -17.73 -37.00
N GLU A 22 54.74 -16.50 -36.83
CA GLU A 22 54.19 -15.33 -37.53
C GLU A 22 55.25 -14.64 -38.38
N GLU A 23 54.90 -14.36 -39.63
CA GLU A 23 55.67 -13.52 -40.53
C GLU A 23 54.91 -12.23 -40.83
N THR A 24 55.60 -11.09 -40.74
CA THR A 24 55.08 -9.81 -41.21
C THR A 24 55.77 -9.39 -42.50
N ILE A 25 54.98 -9.17 -43.55
CA ILE A 25 55.45 -8.56 -44.81
C ILE A 25 54.88 -7.14 -44.87
N ASP A 26 55.75 -6.16 -44.62
CA ASP A 26 55.41 -4.74 -44.69
C ASP A 26 55.78 -4.16 -46.06
N LEU A 27 54.77 -3.80 -46.85
CA LEU A 27 54.93 -3.26 -48.20
C LEU A 27 55.38 -1.79 -48.17
N THR A 28 55.23 -1.10 -47.04
CA THR A 28 55.57 0.32 -46.90
C THR A 28 57.09 0.56 -46.80
N THR A 29 57.84 -0.48 -46.40
CA THR A 29 59.29 -0.42 -46.17
C THR A 29 60.12 -1.03 -47.29
N GLN A 30 59.52 -1.37 -48.43
CA GLN A 30 60.19 -2.08 -49.54
C GLN A 30 61.04 -1.16 -50.44
N GLY A 31 61.03 0.16 -50.21
CA GLY A 31 61.85 1.11 -50.96
C GLY A 31 61.40 1.38 -52.41
N TYR A 32 60.13 1.08 -52.73
CA TYR A 32 59.59 1.30 -54.08
C TYR A 32 59.39 2.78 -54.41
N ASP A 33 59.70 3.14 -55.67
CA ASP A 33 59.41 4.45 -56.23
C ASP A 33 57.90 4.63 -56.50
N ASN A 34 57.46 5.88 -56.58
CA ASN A 34 56.06 6.16 -56.90
C ASN A 34 55.67 5.65 -58.28
N GLN A 35 54.57 4.89 -58.36
CA GLN A 35 54.06 4.20 -59.55
C GLN A 35 54.91 3.03 -60.06
N GLN A 36 55.88 2.56 -59.28
CA GLN A 36 56.62 1.35 -59.62
C GLN A 36 55.69 0.13 -59.64
N GLU A 37 55.78 -0.68 -60.70
CA GLU A 37 55.04 -1.94 -60.80
C GLU A 37 55.57 -2.95 -59.76
N VAL A 38 54.67 -3.60 -59.05
CA VAL A 38 54.98 -4.61 -58.02
C VAL A 38 54.41 -5.93 -58.47
N THR A 39 55.28 -6.87 -58.83
CA THR A 39 54.90 -8.22 -59.27
C THR A 39 55.09 -9.25 -58.15
N THR A 40 56.16 -9.14 -57.37
CA THR A 40 56.48 -10.09 -56.31
C THR A 40 57.13 -9.40 -55.13
N VAL A 41 56.71 -9.77 -53.91
CA VAL A 41 57.36 -9.41 -52.65
C VAL A 41 57.61 -10.67 -51.86
N THR A 42 58.87 -10.96 -51.56
CA THR A 42 59.28 -12.19 -50.90
C THR A 42 59.58 -11.92 -49.43
N GLY A 43 58.86 -12.61 -48.55
CA GLY A 43 59.23 -12.80 -47.15
C GLY A 43 60.13 -14.04 -46.98
N THR A 44 60.44 -14.33 -45.73
CA THR A 44 61.16 -15.49 -45.23
C THR A 44 60.43 -16.81 -45.51
N LYS A 45 59.10 -16.85 -45.34
CA LYS A 45 58.28 -18.07 -45.46
C LYS A 45 57.15 -17.95 -46.46
N ALA A 46 56.69 -16.74 -46.76
CA ALA A 46 55.68 -16.48 -47.78
C ALA A 46 56.19 -15.58 -48.91
N THR A 47 55.66 -15.81 -50.10
CA THR A 47 55.84 -14.94 -51.28
C THR A 47 54.48 -14.38 -51.68
N LEU A 48 54.41 -13.05 -51.79
CA LEU A 48 53.26 -12.30 -52.30
C LEU A 48 53.45 -12.09 -53.80
N THR A 49 52.57 -12.64 -54.61
CA THR A 49 52.56 -12.44 -56.06
C THR A 49 51.35 -11.61 -56.45
N PHE A 50 51.60 -10.41 -56.95
CA PHE A 50 50.59 -9.51 -57.47
C PHE A 50 50.49 -9.67 -58.98
N ASN A 51 49.30 -9.96 -59.48
CA ASN A 51 49.06 -10.17 -60.91
C ASN A 51 47.92 -9.26 -61.39
N ILE A 52 48.04 -8.79 -62.64
CA ILE A 52 46.99 -8.04 -63.32
C ILE A 52 45.70 -8.85 -63.47
N GLY A 53 45.79 -10.19 -63.47
CA GLY A 53 44.63 -11.08 -63.58
C GLY A 53 43.84 -10.82 -64.86
N THR A 54 42.54 -10.59 -64.74
CA THR A 54 41.67 -10.18 -65.86
C THR A 54 41.56 -8.66 -66.02
N GLY A 55 42.31 -7.89 -65.22
CA GLY A 55 42.27 -6.44 -65.16
C GLY A 55 43.06 -5.74 -66.28
N LYS A 56 42.99 -4.39 -66.30
CA LYS A 56 43.67 -3.54 -67.30
C LYS A 56 44.97 -2.89 -66.83
N ASN A 57 45.16 -2.76 -65.51
CA ASN A 57 46.30 -2.05 -64.92
C ASN A 57 47.12 -3.01 -64.07
N ALA A 58 48.44 -3.02 -64.28
CA ALA A 58 49.36 -3.78 -63.43
C ALA A 58 49.35 -3.22 -61.99
N PRO A 59 49.51 -4.07 -60.97
CA PRO A 59 49.63 -3.63 -59.59
C PRO A 59 50.84 -2.72 -59.38
N LYS A 60 50.64 -1.57 -58.71
CA LYS A 60 51.68 -0.53 -58.57
C LYS A 60 51.77 0.00 -57.15
N TYR A 61 52.97 0.33 -56.70
CA TYR A 61 53.21 1.03 -55.45
C TYR A 61 52.97 2.54 -55.61
N TYR A 62 52.28 3.15 -54.66
CA TYR A 62 52.10 4.60 -54.61
C TYR A 62 52.64 5.14 -53.29
N THR A 63 53.50 6.15 -53.37
CA THR A 63 54.02 6.83 -52.17
C THR A 63 52.91 7.62 -51.46
N THR A 64 51.89 8.08 -52.19
CA THR A 64 50.67 8.63 -51.60
C THR A 64 49.77 7.50 -51.06
N GLY A 65 49.69 7.40 -49.74
CA GLY A 65 49.02 6.31 -49.01
C GLY A 65 49.91 5.09 -48.74
N THR A 66 51.17 5.15 -49.19
CA THR A 66 52.23 4.13 -48.96
C THR A 66 51.72 2.70 -49.10
N ALA A 67 51.19 2.33 -50.27
CA ALA A 67 50.53 1.05 -50.46
C ALA A 67 50.65 0.52 -51.90
N VAL A 68 50.61 -0.81 -52.04
CA VAL A 68 50.46 -1.48 -53.34
C VAL A 68 48.98 -1.49 -53.72
N ARG A 69 48.67 -0.99 -54.91
CA ARG A 69 47.32 -0.97 -55.46
C ARG A 69 47.04 -2.21 -56.29
N LEU A 70 46.03 -2.99 -55.88
CA LEU A 70 45.49 -4.09 -56.66
C LEU A 70 44.19 -3.66 -57.35
N TYR A 71 44.24 -3.43 -58.67
CA TYR A 71 43.10 -2.96 -59.46
C TYR A 71 42.05 -4.04 -59.70
N GLY A 72 40.84 -3.63 -60.07
CA GLY A 72 39.76 -4.53 -60.47
C GLY A 72 40.19 -5.55 -61.54
N GLY A 73 39.87 -6.82 -61.30
CA GLY A 73 40.32 -7.98 -62.06
C GLY A 73 41.68 -8.57 -61.62
N GLY A 74 42.45 -7.84 -60.80
CA GLY A 74 43.75 -8.26 -60.31
C GLY A 74 43.69 -9.28 -59.16
N THR A 75 44.76 -10.04 -59.01
CA THR A 75 44.91 -11.04 -57.94
C THR A 75 46.15 -10.79 -57.07
N LEU A 76 46.02 -11.10 -55.78
CA LEU A 76 47.14 -11.26 -54.85
C LEU A 76 47.16 -12.73 -54.42
N THR A 77 48.20 -13.45 -54.81
CA THR A 77 48.46 -14.81 -54.36
C THR A 77 49.54 -14.80 -53.29
N ILE A 78 49.23 -15.32 -52.10
CA ILE A 78 50.17 -15.55 -51.02
C ILE A 78 50.48 -17.05 -51.03
N SER A 79 51.71 -17.42 -51.36
CA SER A 79 52.18 -18.82 -51.30
C SER A 79 53.24 -18.95 -50.24
N ALA A 80 53.12 -19.95 -49.37
CA ALA A 80 54.01 -20.16 -48.25
C ALA A 80 54.62 -21.57 -48.26
N THR A 81 55.79 -21.69 -47.65
CA THR A 81 56.45 -22.98 -47.41
C THR A 81 55.77 -23.81 -46.32
N GLU A 82 54.91 -23.18 -45.52
CA GLU A 82 54.13 -23.78 -44.42
C GLU A 82 52.64 -23.49 -44.57
N THR A 83 51.79 -24.28 -43.90
CA THR A 83 50.34 -24.07 -43.90
C THR A 83 50.01 -22.76 -43.20
N ILE A 84 49.29 -21.88 -43.90
CA ILE A 84 48.79 -20.61 -43.39
C ILE A 84 47.46 -20.89 -42.67
N SER A 85 47.36 -20.47 -41.42
CA SER A 85 46.15 -20.57 -40.59
C SER A 85 45.35 -19.27 -40.56
N LYS A 86 46.05 -18.12 -40.65
CA LYS A 86 45.46 -16.79 -40.58
C LYS A 86 46.32 -15.78 -41.33
N ILE A 87 45.68 -14.79 -41.97
CA ILE A 87 46.35 -13.61 -42.50
C ILE A 87 45.56 -12.38 -42.06
N VAL A 88 46.22 -11.43 -41.41
CA VAL A 88 45.64 -10.12 -41.09
C VAL A 88 46.20 -9.09 -42.06
N PHE A 89 45.31 -8.43 -42.81
CA PHE A 89 45.67 -7.43 -43.80
C PHE A 89 45.51 -6.02 -43.23
N THR A 90 46.53 -5.20 -43.47
CA THR A 90 46.48 -3.76 -43.23
C THR A 90 46.39 -3.04 -44.56
N PHE A 91 45.46 -2.09 -44.65
CA PHE A 91 45.20 -1.30 -45.85
C PHE A 91 45.31 0.20 -45.56
N ASP A 92 45.63 0.96 -46.60
CA ASP A 92 45.64 2.42 -46.57
C ASP A 92 44.21 3.02 -46.55
N THR A 93 44.07 4.16 -45.88
CA THR A 93 42.90 5.04 -45.96
C THR A 93 43.28 6.33 -46.68
N TYR A 94 42.65 6.63 -47.81
CA TYR A 94 42.96 7.84 -48.60
C TYR A 94 41.73 8.72 -48.78
N LYS A 95 41.84 9.98 -48.34
CA LYS A 95 40.76 10.97 -48.34
C LYS A 95 39.47 10.39 -47.73
N ASP A 96 39.61 9.76 -46.56
CA ASP A 96 38.54 9.12 -45.78
C ASP A 96 37.74 8.02 -46.51
N ASN A 97 38.21 7.55 -47.67
CA ASN A 97 37.64 6.42 -48.40
C ASN A 97 38.40 5.12 -48.09
N PHE A 98 37.65 4.09 -47.68
CA PHE A 98 38.17 2.75 -47.43
C PHE A 98 38.33 1.98 -48.75
N TYR A 99 39.56 1.90 -49.25
CA TYR A 99 39.94 1.09 -50.42
C TYR A 99 40.35 -0.33 -49.98
N VAL A 100 39.41 -1.03 -49.35
CA VAL A 100 39.58 -2.37 -48.77
C VAL A 100 38.71 -3.41 -49.48
N PRO A 101 39.10 -4.70 -49.45
CA PRO A 101 38.26 -5.77 -49.94
C PRO A 101 36.99 -5.91 -49.09
N LYS A 102 35.83 -6.01 -49.75
CA LYS A 102 34.50 -6.22 -49.16
C LYS A 102 33.94 -7.53 -49.68
N ALA A 103 32.96 -8.10 -48.97
CA ALA A 103 32.29 -9.33 -49.41
C ALA A 103 31.73 -9.25 -50.85
N SER A 104 31.33 -8.07 -51.32
CA SER A 104 30.76 -7.87 -52.66
C SER A 104 31.77 -7.77 -53.80
N ASN A 105 33.06 -7.56 -53.50
CA ASN A 105 34.08 -7.29 -54.53
C ASN A 105 35.39 -8.06 -54.33
N CYS A 106 35.41 -9.00 -53.40
CA CYS A 106 36.57 -9.81 -53.06
C CYS A 106 36.16 -11.26 -52.97
N THR A 107 36.89 -12.12 -53.69
CA THR A 107 36.78 -13.57 -53.53
C THR A 107 38.13 -14.15 -53.12
N VAL A 108 38.07 -15.25 -52.38
CA VAL A 108 39.22 -16.08 -52.06
C VAL A 108 39.00 -17.48 -52.61
N ASN A 109 40.06 -18.13 -53.10
CA ASN A 109 39.96 -19.48 -53.65
C ASN A 109 39.86 -20.58 -52.57
N THR A 110 40.29 -20.29 -51.34
CA THR A 110 40.25 -21.20 -50.19
C THR A 110 40.11 -20.40 -48.89
N GLY A 111 39.69 -21.07 -47.81
CA GLY A 111 39.39 -20.43 -46.53
C GLY A 111 38.28 -19.37 -46.64
N SER A 112 38.24 -18.48 -45.65
CA SER A 112 37.25 -17.39 -45.59
C SER A 112 37.96 -16.07 -45.28
N TYR A 113 37.60 -15.01 -46.00
CA TYR A 113 38.03 -13.64 -45.69
C TYR A 113 36.87 -12.87 -45.06
N ASP A 114 37.09 -12.39 -43.84
CA ASP A 114 36.20 -11.48 -43.14
C ASP A 114 36.62 -10.03 -43.41
N PRO A 115 35.80 -9.24 -44.12
CA PRO A 115 36.10 -7.85 -44.44
C PRO A 115 36.08 -6.92 -43.21
N ASP A 116 35.34 -7.26 -42.15
CA ASP A 116 35.21 -6.39 -40.97
C ASP A 116 36.48 -6.47 -40.12
N SER A 117 36.97 -7.68 -39.88
CA SER A 117 38.24 -7.91 -39.18
C SER A 117 39.47 -7.83 -40.10
N ARG A 118 39.27 -7.66 -41.42
CA ARG A 118 40.33 -7.68 -42.46
C ARG A 118 41.22 -8.91 -42.35
N THR A 119 40.61 -10.03 -42.01
CA THR A 119 41.32 -11.25 -41.65
C THR A 119 40.86 -12.37 -42.57
N TRP A 120 41.82 -13.05 -43.18
CA TRP A 120 41.59 -14.37 -43.75
C TRP A 120 41.89 -15.44 -42.70
N THR A 121 41.03 -16.45 -42.61
CA THR A 121 41.25 -17.66 -41.81
C THR A 121 41.02 -18.88 -42.68
N GLY A 122 41.88 -19.89 -42.54
CA GLY A 122 41.77 -21.13 -43.30
C GLY A 122 42.89 -22.09 -42.98
N SER A 123 43.14 -23.03 -43.88
CA SER A 123 44.26 -23.96 -43.79
C SER A 123 44.74 -24.26 -45.21
N ALA A 124 45.72 -23.47 -45.67
CA ALA A 124 46.25 -23.61 -47.03
C ALA A 124 47.72 -23.16 -47.11
N THR A 125 48.51 -23.80 -47.97
CA THR A 125 49.86 -23.32 -48.32
C THR A 125 49.85 -22.25 -49.41
N SER A 126 48.71 -22.02 -50.06
CA SER A 126 48.52 -20.94 -51.02
C SER A 126 47.09 -20.42 -50.99
N ILE A 127 46.95 -19.09 -50.97
CA ILE A 127 45.68 -18.36 -50.94
C ILE A 127 45.73 -17.25 -51.99
N THR A 128 44.71 -17.19 -52.83
CA THR A 128 44.56 -16.15 -53.86
C THR A 128 43.34 -15.30 -53.54
N LEU A 129 43.58 -14.03 -53.29
CA LEU A 129 42.57 -12.98 -53.17
C LEU A 129 42.39 -12.33 -54.54
N THR A 130 41.16 -12.30 -55.04
CA THR A 130 40.80 -11.69 -56.33
C THR A 130 39.93 -10.46 -56.11
N ASN A 131 40.33 -9.33 -56.69
CA ASN A 131 39.48 -8.14 -56.76
C ASN A 131 38.49 -8.30 -57.91
N THR A 132 37.24 -8.61 -57.62
CA THR A 132 36.20 -8.84 -58.64
C THR A 132 35.51 -7.55 -59.10
N ALA A 133 35.93 -6.38 -58.59
CA ALA A 133 35.32 -5.12 -58.97
C ALA A 133 35.59 -4.77 -60.44
N THR A 134 34.56 -4.29 -61.15
CA THR A 134 34.66 -3.74 -62.52
C THR A 134 35.32 -2.35 -62.57
N GLY A 135 35.64 -1.77 -61.41
CA GLY A 135 36.38 -0.52 -61.23
C GLY A 135 36.77 -0.31 -59.76
N GLY A 136 37.88 0.39 -59.49
CA GLY A 136 38.44 0.59 -58.15
C GLY A 136 39.68 -0.27 -57.86
N HIS A 137 40.27 -0.11 -56.68
CA HIS A 137 41.51 -0.79 -56.27
C HIS A 137 41.55 -1.04 -54.77
N PHE A 138 42.21 -2.11 -54.34
CA PHE A 138 42.58 -2.36 -52.95
C PHE A 138 43.98 -1.80 -52.67
N ARG A 139 44.25 -1.29 -51.46
CA ARG A 139 45.52 -0.65 -51.12
C ARG A 139 46.24 -1.37 -49.98
N PHE A 140 47.05 -2.37 -50.29
CA PHE A 140 47.75 -3.19 -49.29
C PHE A 140 48.97 -2.44 -48.73
N GLN A 141 49.04 -2.32 -47.40
CA GLN A 141 50.21 -1.79 -46.69
C GLN A 141 51.03 -2.89 -46.03
N LYS A 142 50.37 -3.84 -45.37
CA LYS A 142 51.05 -4.86 -44.56
C LYS A 142 50.22 -6.12 -44.44
N LEU A 143 50.89 -7.28 -44.39
CA LEU A 143 50.28 -8.57 -44.08
C LEU A 143 50.98 -9.18 -42.87
N VAL A 144 50.21 -9.66 -41.91
CA VAL A 144 50.70 -10.53 -40.84
C VAL A 144 50.17 -11.93 -41.10
N ILE A 145 51.05 -12.88 -41.35
CA ILE A 145 50.75 -14.25 -41.76
C ILE A 145 51.09 -15.16 -40.59
N THR A 146 50.10 -15.89 -40.08
CA THR A 146 50.26 -16.86 -38.99
C THR A 146 50.28 -18.27 -39.58
N TYR A 147 51.38 -18.99 -39.40
CA TYR A 147 51.57 -20.38 -39.82
C TYR A 147 51.16 -21.35 -38.73
N GLY A 148 50.59 -22.47 -39.13
CA GLY A 148 50.14 -23.52 -38.22
C GLY A 148 49.00 -24.34 -38.79
N ASN A 149 48.80 -25.54 -38.23
CA ASN A 149 47.69 -26.40 -38.61
C ASN A 149 46.38 -25.74 -38.11
N GLY A 150 45.49 -25.34 -39.02
CA GLY A 150 44.14 -24.88 -38.66
C GLY A 150 43.48 -25.93 -37.75
N GLY A 151 42.86 -25.49 -36.66
CA GLY A 151 42.36 -26.37 -35.60
C GLY A 151 41.61 -27.60 -36.12
N THR A 152 41.95 -28.76 -35.59
CA THR A 152 41.25 -30.03 -35.87
C THR A 152 39.75 -29.86 -35.66
N GLU A 153 38.91 -30.28 -36.61
CA GLU A 153 37.46 -30.37 -36.39
C GLU A 153 37.21 -31.27 -35.17
N THR A 154 36.60 -30.73 -34.11
CA THR A 154 36.25 -31.47 -32.89
C THR A 154 34.73 -31.61 -32.78
N VAL A 155 34.27 -32.74 -32.25
CA VAL A 155 32.84 -32.95 -31.92
C VAL A 155 32.60 -32.55 -30.46
N SER A 156 31.57 -31.73 -30.23
CA SER A 156 31.17 -31.28 -28.90
C SER A 156 30.55 -32.41 -28.10
N ALA A 157 30.99 -32.59 -26.86
CA ALA A 157 30.46 -33.62 -25.97
C ALA A 157 28.96 -33.41 -25.70
N PRO A 158 28.19 -34.49 -25.48
CA PRO A 158 26.78 -34.37 -25.15
C PRO A 158 26.54 -33.52 -23.89
N ALA A 159 25.51 -32.69 -23.89
CA ALA A 159 24.97 -32.00 -22.72
C ALA A 159 23.73 -32.74 -22.20
N PHE A 160 23.61 -32.86 -20.89
CA PHE A 160 22.50 -33.52 -20.20
C PHE A 160 21.49 -32.49 -19.69
N SER A 161 20.19 -32.80 -19.79
CA SER A 161 19.12 -31.89 -19.34
C SER A 161 19.02 -31.75 -17.82
N HIS A 162 19.59 -32.69 -17.07
CA HIS A 162 19.63 -32.70 -15.61
C HIS A 162 21.08 -32.78 -15.13
N PRO A 163 21.49 -31.98 -14.13
CA PRO A 163 22.80 -32.12 -13.52
C PRO A 163 22.92 -33.45 -12.76
N ALA A 164 24.14 -34.00 -12.67
CA ALA A 164 24.41 -35.15 -11.81
C ALA A 164 24.07 -34.82 -10.34
N GLY A 165 23.59 -35.81 -9.59
CA GLY A 165 23.26 -35.65 -8.17
C GLY A 165 22.12 -36.55 -7.69
N THR A 166 21.66 -36.26 -6.47
CA THR A 166 20.57 -36.99 -5.83
C THR A 166 19.21 -36.38 -6.19
N TYR A 167 18.30 -37.25 -6.63
CA TYR A 167 16.91 -36.97 -6.94
C TYR A 167 16.02 -37.81 -6.02
N TYR A 168 14.78 -37.37 -5.82
CA TYR A 168 13.81 -38.04 -4.94
C TYR A 168 12.49 -38.39 -5.65
N SER A 169 12.48 -38.22 -6.98
CA SER A 169 11.41 -38.59 -7.89
C SER A 169 12.03 -39.02 -9.23
N PRO A 170 11.46 -40.03 -9.92
CA PRO A 170 11.88 -40.36 -11.28
C PRO A 170 11.74 -39.18 -12.24
N PHE A 171 12.62 -39.11 -13.25
CA PHE A 171 12.62 -38.02 -14.24
C PHE A 171 13.09 -38.50 -15.62
N GLU A 172 12.79 -37.69 -16.64
CA GLU A 172 13.23 -37.91 -18.03
C GLU A 172 14.51 -37.14 -18.32
N LEU A 173 15.59 -37.86 -18.65
CA LEU A 173 16.88 -37.30 -19.03
C LEU A 173 16.98 -37.17 -20.55
N SER A 174 17.13 -35.93 -21.01
CA SER A 174 17.38 -35.62 -22.42
C SER A 174 18.85 -35.30 -22.65
N MET A 175 19.38 -35.64 -23.83
CA MET A 175 20.76 -35.37 -24.23
C MET A 175 20.78 -34.55 -25.54
N SER A 176 21.74 -33.63 -25.66
CA SER A 176 21.91 -32.79 -26.86
C SER A 176 23.39 -32.54 -27.18
N THR A 177 23.72 -32.14 -28.40
CA THR A 177 25.08 -31.71 -28.78
C THR A 177 24.99 -30.50 -29.71
N SER A 178 25.96 -29.58 -29.59
CA SER A 178 26.07 -28.40 -30.48
C SER A 178 26.73 -28.72 -31.82
N SER A 179 27.30 -29.92 -32.00
CA SER A 179 27.88 -30.35 -33.27
C SER A 179 26.79 -30.82 -34.24
N ALA A 180 26.41 -29.95 -35.16
CA ALA A 180 25.41 -30.26 -36.19
C ALA A 180 25.77 -31.54 -36.98
N GLY A 181 24.79 -32.44 -37.11
CA GLY A 181 24.95 -33.72 -37.81
C GLY A 181 25.65 -34.83 -37.01
N ALA A 182 25.95 -34.62 -35.72
CA ALA A 182 26.47 -35.66 -34.85
C ALA A 182 25.34 -36.50 -34.21
N SER A 183 25.55 -37.80 -34.07
CA SER A 183 24.67 -38.74 -33.35
C SER A 183 25.18 -38.98 -31.93
N ILE A 184 24.28 -39.09 -30.96
CA ILE A 184 24.64 -39.34 -29.54
C ILE A 184 24.46 -40.82 -29.20
N TYR A 185 25.48 -41.43 -28.59
CA TYR A 185 25.47 -42.81 -28.11
C TYR A 185 25.75 -42.85 -26.61
N TYR A 186 25.06 -43.72 -25.86
CA TYR A 186 25.13 -43.73 -24.40
C TYR A 186 25.08 -45.13 -23.77
N THR A 187 25.48 -45.19 -22.50
CA THR A 187 25.35 -46.33 -21.59
C THR A 187 24.71 -45.85 -20.28
N THR A 188 23.99 -46.74 -19.58
CA THR A 188 23.39 -46.49 -18.26
C THR A 188 23.99 -47.35 -17.14
N SER A 189 24.84 -48.31 -17.51
CA SER A 189 25.61 -49.18 -16.61
C SER A 189 26.88 -48.51 -16.08
N GLY A 190 27.30 -47.39 -16.67
CA GLY A 190 28.60 -46.75 -16.40
C GLY A 190 29.76 -47.23 -17.28
N ASP A 191 29.52 -48.16 -18.21
CA ASP A 191 30.52 -48.62 -19.19
C ASP A 191 30.90 -47.49 -20.16
N GLU A 192 32.13 -47.51 -20.69
CA GLU A 192 32.57 -46.51 -21.67
C GLU A 192 31.74 -46.60 -22.96
N PRO A 193 31.09 -45.51 -23.41
CA PRO A 193 30.26 -45.54 -24.60
C PRO A 193 31.12 -45.53 -25.86
N THR A 194 30.66 -46.25 -26.89
CA THR A 194 31.27 -46.30 -28.23
C THR A 194 30.21 -46.03 -29.29
N ALA A 195 30.60 -45.90 -30.56
CA ALA A 195 29.65 -45.79 -31.67
C ALA A 195 28.75 -47.04 -31.84
N SER A 196 29.03 -48.14 -31.12
CA SER A 196 28.21 -49.35 -31.05
C SER A 196 27.31 -49.41 -29.82
N SER A 197 27.37 -48.42 -28.91
CA SER A 197 26.47 -48.32 -27.75
C SER A 197 25.04 -47.92 -28.19
N THR A 198 24.11 -47.76 -27.24
CA THR A 198 22.72 -47.44 -27.55
C THR A 198 22.63 -46.03 -28.17
N LEU A 199 22.00 -45.92 -29.34
CA LEU A 199 21.72 -44.64 -30.00
C LEU A 199 20.63 -43.88 -29.22
N TYR A 200 20.88 -42.62 -28.90
CA TYR A 200 19.90 -41.74 -28.26
C TYR A 200 18.91 -41.18 -29.29
N THR A 201 17.64 -41.57 -29.18
CA THR A 201 16.55 -41.13 -30.08
C THR A 201 15.38 -40.45 -29.35
N SER A 202 15.24 -40.69 -28.05
CA SER A 202 14.24 -40.09 -27.17
C SER A 202 14.81 -39.95 -25.74
N PRO A 203 14.23 -39.09 -24.89
CA PRO A 203 14.60 -39.01 -23.47
C PRO A 203 14.59 -40.38 -22.79
N ILE A 204 15.45 -40.55 -21.78
CA ILE A 204 15.54 -41.80 -20.99
C ILE A 204 15.00 -41.59 -19.58
N THR A 205 14.17 -42.52 -19.10
CA THR A 205 13.65 -42.49 -17.74
C THR A 205 14.73 -42.94 -16.74
N ILE A 206 15.05 -42.08 -15.76
CA ILE A 206 15.89 -42.41 -14.61
C ILE A 206 14.98 -42.70 -13.41
N SER A 207 14.86 -43.98 -13.04
CA SER A 207 13.99 -44.46 -11.96
C SER A 207 14.70 -45.26 -10.87
N ALA A 208 16.03 -45.35 -10.93
CA ALA A 208 16.91 -45.94 -9.91
C ALA A 208 18.32 -45.34 -10.03
N ASN A 209 19.23 -45.69 -9.12
CA ASN A 209 20.64 -45.29 -9.20
C ASN A 209 21.23 -45.66 -10.56
N THR A 210 21.65 -44.67 -11.35
CA THR A 210 22.07 -44.85 -12.74
C THR A 210 23.32 -44.01 -13.02
N THR A 211 24.31 -44.61 -13.68
CA THR A 211 25.47 -43.87 -14.20
C THR A 211 25.33 -43.75 -15.71
N VAL A 212 25.09 -42.54 -16.19
CA VAL A 212 24.94 -42.26 -17.62
C VAL A 212 26.25 -41.74 -18.18
N LYS A 213 26.79 -42.43 -19.18
CA LYS A 213 27.91 -41.95 -19.99
C LYS A 213 27.46 -41.79 -21.44
N ALA A 214 27.87 -40.70 -22.11
CA ALA A 214 27.51 -40.45 -23.49
C ALA A 214 28.64 -39.81 -24.31
N ILE A 215 28.67 -40.12 -25.61
CA ILE A 215 29.53 -39.47 -26.61
C ILE A 215 28.69 -39.01 -27.80
N ALA A 216 29.17 -38.00 -28.51
CA ALA A 216 28.67 -37.59 -29.81
C ALA A 216 29.65 -38.03 -30.91
N VAL A 217 29.13 -38.56 -32.00
CA VAL A 217 29.92 -39.09 -33.13
C VAL A 217 29.47 -38.41 -34.43
N LYS A 218 30.43 -37.88 -35.20
CA LYS A 218 30.20 -37.30 -36.53
C LYS A 218 31.27 -37.83 -37.49
N GLY A 219 30.88 -38.70 -38.42
CA GLY A 219 31.84 -39.39 -39.30
C GLY A 219 32.81 -40.25 -38.48
N SER A 220 34.11 -40.02 -38.60
CA SER A 220 35.16 -40.68 -37.81
C SER A 220 35.51 -39.94 -36.51
N LEU A 221 34.93 -38.77 -36.26
CA LEU A 221 35.23 -37.95 -35.09
C LEU A 221 34.31 -38.32 -33.93
N THR A 222 34.89 -38.44 -32.73
CA THR A 222 34.18 -38.73 -31.47
C THR A 222 34.49 -37.64 -30.45
N SER A 223 33.48 -37.21 -29.70
CA SER A 223 33.65 -36.23 -28.62
C SER A 223 34.35 -36.83 -27.39
N ALA A 224 34.70 -35.98 -26.43
CA ALA A 224 34.95 -36.45 -25.07
C ALA A 224 33.67 -37.11 -24.48
N VAL A 225 33.85 -38.00 -23.50
CA VAL A 225 32.76 -38.67 -22.78
C VAL A 225 32.16 -37.71 -21.75
N THR A 226 30.85 -37.50 -21.81
CA THR A 226 30.08 -36.86 -20.74
C THR A 226 29.62 -37.91 -19.75
N THR A 227 29.91 -37.74 -18.46
CA THR A 227 29.51 -38.66 -17.39
C THR A 227 28.61 -37.93 -16.37
N ALA A 228 27.51 -38.56 -15.98
CA ALA A 228 26.69 -38.13 -14.85
C ALA A 228 26.24 -39.33 -14.01
N VAL A 229 26.33 -39.17 -12.70
CA VAL A 229 25.82 -40.12 -11.71
C VAL A 229 24.52 -39.57 -11.15
N TYR A 230 23.45 -40.35 -11.24
CA TYR A 230 22.15 -40.03 -10.69
C TYR A 230 21.83 -41.02 -9.57
N GLU A 231 21.62 -40.49 -8.37
CA GLU A 231 21.19 -41.28 -7.21
C GLU A 231 19.71 -41.01 -6.95
N LEU A 232 18.90 -42.05 -6.80
CA LEU A 232 17.50 -41.93 -6.40
C LEU A 232 17.38 -42.21 -4.90
N GLY A 233 17.26 -41.16 -4.10
CA GLY A 233 17.07 -41.24 -2.66
C GLY A 233 15.62 -41.44 -2.24
N THR A 234 15.41 -41.63 -0.94
CA THR A 234 14.07 -41.67 -0.32
C THR A 234 13.74 -40.34 0.35
N ALA A 235 12.48 -39.93 0.28
CA ALA A 235 11.97 -38.74 0.95
C ALA A 235 10.66 -39.08 1.67
N THR A 236 10.43 -38.44 2.83
CA THR A 236 9.17 -38.54 3.55
C THR A 236 8.15 -37.57 2.95
N ASP A 237 6.99 -38.08 2.56
CA ASP A 237 5.91 -37.24 2.04
C ASP A 237 5.30 -36.37 3.15
N VAL A 238 5.19 -35.08 2.89
CA VAL A 238 4.54 -34.10 3.77
C VAL A 238 3.41 -33.41 3.01
N ALA A 239 2.21 -33.46 3.56
CA ALA A 239 1.02 -32.94 2.88
C ALA A 239 0.91 -31.42 2.92
N ASN A 240 1.59 -30.75 3.86
CA ASN A 240 1.50 -29.31 4.09
C ASN A 240 2.68 -28.83 4.95
N ILE A 241 2.77 -27.52 5.16
CA ILE A 241 3.82 -26.86 5.93
C ILE A 241 3.81 -27.31 7.39
N ALA A 242 2.66 -27.49 8.03
CA ALA A 242 2.61 -27.98 9.41
C ALA A 242 3.25 -29.38 9.54
N ALA A 243 2.97 -30.29 8.61
CA ALA A 243 3.61 -31.61 8.56
C ALA A 243 5.12 -31.53 8.31
N TYR A 244 5.56 -30.62 7.44
CA TYR A 244 6.98 -30.31 7.24
C TYR A 244 7.66 -29.78 8.52
N GLN A 245 7.01 -28.86 9.23
CA GLN A 245 7.57 -28.25 10.43
C GLN A 245 7.73 -29.27 11.56
N ALA A 246 6.80 -30.24 11.64
CA ALA A 246 6.84 -31.34 12.60
C ALA A 246 7.87 -32.44 12.27
N ALA A 247 8.45 -32.46 11.06
CA ALA A 247 9.48 -33.41 10.70
C ALA A 247 10.80 -33.15 11.45
N ASP A 248 11.51 -34.23 11.79
CA ASP A 248 12.80 -34.14 12.46
C ASP A 248 13.86 -33.46 11.58
N SER A 249 14.75 -32.69 12.21
CA SER A 249 15.90 -32.10 11.52
C SER A 249 16.79 -33.20 10.94
N GLY A 250 17.19 -33.04 9.67
CA GLY A 250 17.91 -34.03 8.87
C GLY A 250 16.99 -34.84 7.94
N THR A 251 15.68 -34.82 8.15
CA THR A 251 14.72 -35.55 7.29
C THR A 251 14.66 -34.91 5.90
N VAL A 252 14.81 -35.72 4.85
CA VAL A 252 14.46 -35.28 3.50
C VAL A 252 12.96 -35.40 3.33
N VAL A 253 12.30 -34.30 2.98
CA VAL A 253 10.85 -34.25 2.78
C VAL A 253 10.50 -33.97 1.32
N ARG A 254 9.33 -34.47 0.91
CA ARG A 254 8.70 -34.17 -0.38
C ARG A 254 7.30 -33.62 -0.14
N PHE A 255 7.04 -32.42 -0.62
CA PHE A 255 5.71 -31.82 -0.51
C PHE A 255 4.75 -32.48 -1.49
N THR A 256 3.62 -33.00 -1.03
CA THR A 256 2.59 -33.61 -1.89
C THR A 256 1.45 -32.65 -2.24
N SER A 257 1.54 -31.40 -1.81
CA SER A 257 0.58 -30.32 -2.12
C SER A 257 1.32 -29.04 -2.49
N PRO A 258 0.66 -28.13 -3.24
CA PRO A 258 1.27 -26.87 -3.64
C PRO A 258 1.42 -25.88 -2.47
N VAL A 259 2.39 -24.96 -2.59
CA VAL A 259 2.57 -23.82 -1.67
C VAL A 259 2.58 -22.50 -2.45
N ASN A 260 2.15 -21.42 -1.81
CA ASN A 260 2.10 -20.08 -2.41
C ASN A 260 3.32 -19.26 -1.98
N VAL A 261 3.91 -18.52 -2.91
CA VAL A 261 5.08 -17.68 -2.66
C VAL A 261 4.67 -16.36 -2.04
N LEU A 262 5.38 -15.98 -0.98
CA LEU A 262 5.23 -14.69 -0.29
C LEU A 262 6.28 -13.69 -0.76
N ALA A 263 7.54 -14.14 -0.79
CA ALA A 263 8.68 -13.33 -1.19
C ALA A 263 9.82 -14.25 -1.65
N HIS A 264 10.56 -13.82 -2.67
CA HIS A 264 11.76 -14.49 -3.13
C HIS A 264 12.89 -13.48 -3.31
N ASN A 265 14.05 -13.77 -2.71
CA ASN A 265 15.25 -12.98 -2.86
C ASN A 265 16.52 -13.85 -2.75
N GLY A 266 17.24 -13.97 -3.87
CA GLY A 266 18.49 -14.72 -3.94
C GLY A 266 18.26 -16.19 -3.62
N ASN A 267 18.86 -16.67 -2.53
CA ASN A 267 18.67 -18.05 -2.05
C ASN A 267 17.50 -18.19 -1.07
N ASN A 268 16.82 -17.10 -0.72
CA ASN A 268 15.79 -17.07 0.33
C ASN A 268 14.41 -17.05 -0.31
N LEU A 269 13.60 -18.06 -0.02
CA LEU A 269 12.23 -18.15 -0.50
C LEU A 269 11.29 -18.37 0.68
N TYR A 270 10.26 -17.54 0.75
CA TYR A 270 9.25 -17.61 1.80
C TYR A 270 7.93 -18.01 1.17
N VAL A 271 7.29 -19.02 1.75
CA VAL A 271 6.06 -19.61 1.23
C VAL A 271 5.03 -19.80 2.33
N LYS A 272 3.77 -19.93 1.94
CA LYS A 272 2.68 -20.33 2.82
C LYS A 272 1.75 -21.35 2.18
N ASP A 273 1.01 -22.03 3.02
CA ASP A 273 -0.22 -22.73 2.68
C ASP A 273 -1.29 -22.41 3.73
N ALA A 274 -2.37 -23.19 3.79
CA ALA A 274 -3.44 -23.00 4.77
C ALA A 274 -3.02 -23.33 6.22
N THR A 275 -1.89 -24.02 6.40
CA THR A 275 -1.42 -24.55 7.69
C THR A 275 -0.27 -23.76 8.32
N GLY A 276 0.39 -22.90 7.55
CA GLY A 276 1.42 -22.02 8.11
C GLY A 276 2.38 -21.41 7.07
N TYR A 277 3.55 -21.05 7.57
CA TYR A 277 4.62 -20.35 6.85
C TYR A 277 5.92 -21.16 6.85
N ALA A 278 6.70 -21.07 5.78
CA ALA A 278 7.98 -21.77 5.69
C ALA A 278 9.06 -20.91 5.02
N TYR A 279 10.27 -21.04 5.55
CA TYR A 279 11.50 -20.52 4.97
C TYR A 279 12.25 -21.63 4.23
N LEU A 280 12.52 -21.39 2.96
CA LEU A 280 13.29 -22.25 2.07
C LEU A 280 14.61 -21.55 1.75
N TYR A 281 15.72 -22.28 1.85
CA TYR A 281 17.05 -21.77 1.60
C TYR A 281 17.83 -22.67 0.65
N GLY A 282 18.41 -22.09 -0.40
CA GLY A 282 19.37 -22.79 -1.24
C GLY A 282 19.38 -22.35 -2.70
N SER A 283 19.92 -23.21 -3.55
CA SER A 283 20.06 -22.93 -4.99
C SER A 283 18.75 -23.16 -5.72
N ILE A 284 17.94 -22.11 -5.81
CA ILE A 284 16.66 -22.11 -6.51
C ILE A 284 16.89 -21.56 -7.93
N ALA A 285 16.71 -22.40 -8.95
CA ALA A 285 17.03 -22.03 -10.33
C ALA A 285 16.09 -20.96 -10.92
N GLN A 286 14.86 -20.87 -10.42
CA GLN A 286 13.80 -20.00 -10.97
C GLN A 286 13.50 -18.83 -10.05
N LYS A 287 13.18 -17.65 -10.60
CA LYS A 287 12.70 -16.51 -9.82
C LYS A 287 11.19 -16.58 -9.62
N TYR A 288 10.72 -16.17 -8.44
CA TYR A 288 9.31 -16.17 -8.06
C TYR A 288 8.88 -14.79 -7.60
N LYS A 289 7.61 -14.46 -7.75
CA LYS A 289 6.96 -13.25 -7.20
C LYS A 289 5.90 -13.65 -6.18
N ASN A 290 5.49 -12.69 -5.35
CA ASN A 290 4.36 -12.87 -4.44
C ASN A 290 3.11 -13.32 -5.21
N GLY A 291 2.44 -14.36 -4.71
CA GLY A 291 1.28 -14.99 -5.35
C GLY A 291 1.61 -16.12 -6.33
N ASP A 292 2.87 -16.35 -6.71
CA ASP A 292 3.21 -17.52 -7.53
C ASP A 292 2.96 -18.83 -6.75
N VAL A 293 2.70 -19.92 -7.48
CA VAL A 293 2.45 -21.24 -6.89
C VAL A 293 3.62 -22.17 -7.21
N ILE A 294 4.11 -22.87 -6.19
CA ILE A 294 5.04 -23.99 -6.36
C ILE A 294 4.21 -25.27 -6.30
N PRO A 295 4.10 -26.03 -7.40
CA PRO A 295 3.33 -27.27 -7.43
C PRO A 295 3.90 -28.34 -6.48
N ALA A 296 3.09 -29.34 -6.16
CA ALA A 296 3.55 -30.52 -5.42
C ALA A 296 4.74 -31.23 -6.12
N GLY A 297 5.54 -31.93 -5.32
CA GLY A 297 6.64 -32.78 -5.76
C GLY A 297 8.04 -32.18 -5.56
N PHE A 298 8.15 -30.94 -5.05
CA PHE A 298 9.44 -30.38 -4.66
C PHE A 298 9.94 -31.03 -3.36
N THR A 299 11.26 -31.08 -3.22
CA THR A 299 11.94 -31.73 -2.09
C THR A 299 12.96 -30.81 -1.44
N GLY A 300 13.30 -31.11 -0.20
CA GLY A 300 14.39 -30.46 0.52
C GLY A 300 14.69 -31.19 1.82
N THR A 301 15.81 -30.83 2.44
CA THR A 301 16.19 -31.36 3.75
C THR A 301 15.71 -30.43 4.83
N ARG A 302 14.99 -30.97 5.81
CA ARG A 302 14.60 -30.27 7.03
C ARG A 302 15.84 -29.92 7.83
N THR A 303 16.10 -28.64 8.06
CA THR A 303 17.26 -28.15 8.82
C THR A 303 16.84 -27.04 9.78
N LYS A 304 17.81 -26.48 10.52
CA LYS A 304 17.60 -25.34 11.41
C LYS A 304 18.52 -24.18 11.04
N HIS A 305 17.95 -22.99 10.94
CA HIS A 305 18.66 -21.72 10.74
C HIS A 305 18.45 -20.82 11.94
N ASN A 306 19.49 -20.53 12.72
CA ASN A 306 19.37 -19.72 13.95
C ASN A 306 18.31 -20.25 14.95
N GLY A 307 18.14 -21.58 14.98
CA GLY A 307 17.10 -22.24 15.78
C GLY A 307 15.78 -22.46 15.04
N GLU A 308 15.54 -21.72 13.95
CA GLU A 308 14.28 -21.72 13.22
C GLU A 308 14.19 -22.77 12.12
N PRO A 309 12.97 -23.21 11.78
CA PRO A 309 12.71 -24.08 10.64
C PRO A 309 13.28 -23.59 9.30
N GLU A 310 14.22 -24.33 8.69
CA GLU A 310 14.68 -24.09 7.30
C GLU A 310 14.50 -25.35 6.44
N LEU A 311 13.93 -25.21 5.24
CA LEU A 311 13.97 -26.25 4.22
C LEU A 311 15.15 -25.98 3.30
N SER A 312 16.22 -26.76 3.44
CA SER A 312 17.40 -26.65 2.60
C SER A 312 17.14 -27.31 1.25
N VAL A 313 17.22 -26.54 0.17
CA VAL A 313 16.86 -26.97 -1.20
C VAL A 313 18.06 -26.87 -2.13
N SER A 314 18.04 -27.64 -3.23
CA SER A 314 19.10 -27.64 -4.24
C SER A 314 18.52 -27.52 -5.65
N THR A 315 19.40 -27.42 -6.65
CA THR A 315 18.99 -27.36 -8.06
C THR A 315 18.36 -28.66 -8.58
N THR A 316 18.49 -29.79 -7.85
CA THR A 316 17.87 -31.07 -8.24
C THR A 316 16.44 -31.20 -7.72
N SER A 317 16.02 -30.32 -6.79
CA SER A 317 14.64 -30.24 -6.33
C SER A 317 13.71 -29.80 -7.46
N ASN A 318 12.54 -30.43 -7.56
CA ASN A 318 11.54 -30.17 -8.60
C ASN A 318 10.77 -28.84 -8.42
N PHE A 319 11.49 -27.73 -8.27
CA PHE A 319 10.93 -26.37 -8.25
C PHE A 319 10.54 -25.96 -9.67
N LYS A 320 9.30 -26.30 -10.06
CA LYS A 320 8.68 -25.81 -11.30
C LYS A 320 7.96 -24.49 -11.01
N ALA A 321 8.07 -23.49 -11.88
CA ALA A 321 7.17 -22.34 -11.85
C ALA A 321 5.79 -22.78 -12.35
N ALA A 322 4.77 -22.64 -11.50
CA ALA A 322 3.41 -22.43 -11.97
C ALA A 322 3.09 -20.94 -11.81
N SER A 323 2.60 -20.32 -12.88
CA SER A 323 2.09 -18.96 -12.82
C SER A 323 0.63 -18.97 -12.40
N GLY A 324 0.24 -17.94 -11.66
CA GLY A 324 -1.17 -17.57 -11.48
C GLY A 324 -1.70 -17.82 -10.08
N ASN A 325 -1.74 -16.73 -9.30
CA ASN A 325 -2.76 -16.40 -8.32
C ASN A 325 -2.63 -14.92 -7.96
N SER A 326 -3.67 -14.36 -7.33
CA SER A 326 -3.65 -12.99 -6.80
C SER A 326 -2.51 -12.83 -5.78
N PRO A 327 -1.92 -11.63 -5.67
CA PRO A 327 -0.97 -11.32 -4.61
C PRO A 327 -1.54 -11.72 -3.25
N ILE A 328 -0.70 -12.35 -2.44
CA ILE A 328 -1.04 -12.68 -1.06
C ILE A 328 -0.96 -11.39 -0.24
N GLU A 329 -2.08 -10.99 0.35
CA GLU A 329 -2.13 -9.87 1.28
C GLU A 329 -1.32 -10.17 2.57
N PRO A 330 -0.61 -9.17 3.11
CA PRO A 330 0.14 -9.31 4.35
C PRO A 330 -0.77 -9.33 5.58
N GLU A 331 -0.29 -9.93 6.66
CA GLU A 331 -0.88 -9.82 7.99
C GLU A 331 -0.55 -8.47 8.63
N VAL A 332 -1.54 -7.75 9.15
CA VAL A 332 -1.30 -6.46 9.82
C VAL A 332 -0.85 -6.72 11.26
N ILE A 333 0.35 -6.26 11.61
CA ILE A 333 0.93 -6.44 12.95
C ILE A 333 1.47 -5.10 13.49
N GLN A 334 1.82 -5.07 14.77
CA GLN A 334 2.64 -4.02 15.37
C GLN A 334 4.09 -4.49 15.57
N VAL A 335 5.02 -3.56 15.81
CA VAL A 335 6.45 -3.87 16.02
C VAL A 335 6.70 -4.77 17.25
N SER A 336 5.86 -4.70 18.29
CA SER A 336 5.94 -5.58 19.46
C SER A 336 5.69 -7.04 19.15
N ASP A 337 5.00 -7.33 18.04
CA ASP A 337 4.67 -8.69 17.61
C ASP A 337 5.87 -9.37 16.90
N VAL A 338 6.94 -8.62 16.63
CA VAL A 338 8.15 -9.13 15.97
C VAL A 338 8.88 -10.10 16.91
N ALA A 339 8.50 -11.37 16.83
CA ALA A 339 8.95 -12.46 17.70
C ALA A 339 9.02 -13.80 16.94
N ALA A 340 9.38 -14.86 17.68
CA ALA A 340 9.54 -16.22 17.17
C ALA A 340 8.32 -16.76 16.44
N ASP A 341 7.14 -16.57 17.03
CA ASP A 341 5.89 -17.11 16.50
C ASP A 341 5.50 -16.49 15.14
N TYR A 342 6.12 -15.36 14.77
CA TYR A 342 5.93 -14.70 13.49
C TYR A 342 7.00 -15.03 12.45
N PHE A 343 7.98 -15.90 12.75
CA PHE A 343 9.04 -16.22 11.81
C PHE A 343 8.49 -16.67 10.44
N ALA A 344 9.01 -16.10 9.36
CA ALA A 344 8.58 -16.28 7.97
C ALA A 344 7.21 -15.69 7.58
N HIS A 345 6.47 -15.06 8.50
CA HIS A 345 5.22 -14.37 8.17
C HIS A 345 5.46 -13.20 7.21
N TYR A 346 4.50 -12.97 6.32
CA TYR A 346 4.45 -11.78 5.47
C TYR A 346 3.52 -10.74 6.10
N VAL A 347 4.08 -9.59 6.46
CA VAL A 347 3.45 -8.65 7.39
C VAL A 347 3.41 -7.22 6.84
N LEU A 348 2.48 -6.43 7.38
CA LEU A 348 2.32 -4.99 7.16
C LEU A 348 2.31 -4.28 8.51
N ILE A 349 3.30 -3.42 8.73
CA ILE A 349 3.36 -2.52 9.88
C ILE A 349 3.02 -1.12 9.37
N LYS A 350 1.96 -0.52 9.90
CA LYS A 350 1.49 0.81 9.51
C LYS A 350 2.05 1.89 10.44
N GLY A 351 2.30 3.07 9.87
CA GLY A 351 2.73 4.24 10.62
C GLY A 351 4.05 4.08 11.36
N ALA A 352 4.95 3.25 10.82
CA ALA A 352 6.25 2.98 11.40
C ALA A 352 7.28 4.02 10.95
N ASN A 353 8.27 4.24 11.80
CA ASN A 353 9.50 4.95 11.48
C ASN A 353 10.59 3.93 11.23
N THR A 354 11.28 4.02 10.09
CA THR A 354 12.44 3.20 9.77
C THR A 354 13.71 4.04 9.86
N SER A 355 14.73 3.52 10.54
CA SER A 355 16.09 4.03 10.40
C SER A 355 16.99 2.92 9.87
N PHE A 356 17.47 3.06 8.63
CA PHE A 356 18.40 2.10 8.04
C PHE A 356 19.84 2.36 8.46
N ALA A 357 20.15 3.60 8.86
CA ALA A 357 21.42 3.92 9.51
C ALA A 357 21.56 3.15 10.83
N HIS A 358 20.48 3.13 11.64
CA HIS A 358 20.46 2.47 12.94
C HIS A 358 19.88 1.04 12.90
N LYS A 359 19.38 0.59 11.75
CA LYS A 359 18.79 -0.75 11.54
C LYS A 359 17.60 -1.02 12.47
N THR A 360 16.73 -0.03 12.63
CA THR A 360 15.56 -0.09 13.49
C THR A 360 14.28 0.21 12.74
N ILE A 361 13.20 -0.42 13.16
CA ILE A 361 11.83 -0.04 12.86
C ILE A 361 11.11 0.20 14.17
N THR A 362 10.38 1.30 14.26
CA THR A 362 9.69 1.73 15.48
C THR A 362 8.26 2.12 15.15
N ASP A 363 7.31 1.64 15.92
CA ASP A 363 5.93 2.15 15.96
C ASP A 363 5.52 2.41 17.42
N ASN A 364 4.21 2.48 17.70
CA ASN A 364 3.68 2.78 19.03
C ASN A 364 3.89 1.65 20.05
N SER A 365 4.20 0.45 19.58
CA SER A 365 4.27 -0.77 20.38
C SER A 365 5.71 -1.10 20.78
N GLY A 366 6.69 -0.56 20.08
CA GLY A 366 8.10 -0.72 20.43
C GLY A 366 9.07 -0.47 19.27
N THR A 367 10.29 -0.96 19.46
CA THR A 367 11.36 -0.92 18.45
C THR A 367 11.87 -2.33 18.19
N ALA A 368 11.91 -2.73 16.92
CA ALA A 368 12.52 -3.98 16.47
C ALA A 368 13.69 -3.70 15.53
N SER A 369 14.52 -4.72 15.34
CA SER A 369 15.56 -4.67 14.32
C SER A 369 14.95 -4.68 12.92
N CYS A 370 15.51 -3.88 12.01
CA CYS A 370 15.14 -3.88 10.59
C CYS A 370 16.40 -4.01 9.72
N TYR A 371 16.34 -4.85 8.69
CA TYR A 371 17.54 -5.15 7.90
C TYR A 371 17.25 -5.26 6.41
N THR A 372 17.87 -4.38 5.62
CA THR A 372 17.72 -4.34 4.15
C THR A 372 18.87 -5.03 3.41
N SER A 373 20.03 -5.18 4.07
CA SER A 373 21.23 -5.73 3.43
C SER A 373 21.27 -7.26 3.33
N MET A 374 20.17 -7.97 3.62
CA MET A 374 19.97 -9.37 3.24
C MET A 374 19.75 -9.58 1.72
N GLY A 375 20.46 -8.82 0.88
CA GLY A 375 20.71 -9.17 -0.52
C GLY A 375 19.60 -8.88 -1.56
N GLY A 376 18.46 -8.29 -1.20
CA GLY A 376 17.46 -7.96 -2.23
C GLY A 376 16.08 -7.51 -1.77
N PHE A 377 16.01 -6.84 -0.62
CA PHE A 377 14.89 -5.96 -0.37
C PHE A 377 15.36 -4.51 -0.29
N SER A 378 14.98 -3.72 -1.30
CA SER A 378 15.57 -2.42 -1.61
C SER A 378 14.71 -1.27 -1.08
N ALA A 379 14.61 -1.12 0.24
CA ALA A 379 14.14 0.14 0.81
C ALA A 379 15.31 1.14 0.90
N LYS A 380 15.08 2.40 0.52
CA LYS A 380 16.08 3.47 0.52
C LYS A 380 15.70 4.57 1.51
N GLY A 381 16.54 4.77 2.52
CA GLY A 381 16.53 5.96 3.39
C GLY A 381 15.60 5.88 4.59
N ASP A 382 16.03 6.51 5.68
CA ASP A 382 15.23 6.65 6.89
C ASP A 382 13.87 7.27 6.53
N SER A 383 12.79 6.63 6.94
CA SER A 383 11.43 6.99 6.57
C SER A 383 10.58 7.11 7.82
N VAL A 384 9.60 8.01 7.79
CA VAL A 384 8.80 8.36 8.95
C VAL A 384 7.33 8.21 8.58
N ASN A 385 6.54 7.61 9.48
CA ASN A 385 5.13 7.31 9.31
C ASN A 385 4.80 6.60 7.99
N VAL A 386 5.45 5.46 7.77
CA VAL A 386 5.32 4.66 6.54
C VAL A 386 4.61 3.33 6.79
N SER A 387 4.01 2.80 5.73
CA SER A 387 3.55 1.42 5.66
C SER A 387 4.71 0.53 5.21
N VAL A 388 5.16 -0.35 6.09
CA VAL A 388 6.26 -1.28 5.87
C VAL A 388 5.71 -2.68 5.65
N TYR A 389 5.81 -3.16 4.41
CA TYR A 389 5.57 -4.54 4.06
C TYR A 389 6.88 -5.30 4.26
N GLY A 390 6.85 -6.49 4.86
CA GLY A 390 8.07 -7.21 5.20
C GLY A 390 7.87 -8.69 5.50
N ILE A 391 8.98 -9.41 5.57
CA ILE A 391 9.04 -10.75 6.15
C ILE A 391 9.66 -10.67 7.53
N ILE A 392 9.14 -11.39 8.52
CA ILE A 392 9.83 -11.54 9.80
C ILE A 392 10.91 -12.60 9.67
N GLY A 393 12.16 -12.17 9.80
CA GLY A 393 13.34 -13.03 9.80
C GLY A 393 13.96 -13.17 11.18
N SER A 394 14.96 -14.05 11.29
CA SER A 394 15.75 -14.26 12.49
C SER A 394 17.24 -14.02 12.23
N TYR A 395 17.97 -13.52 13.22
CA TYR A 395 19.42 -13.30 13.16
C TYR A 395 20.11 -13.67 14.47
N GLY A 396 21.31 -14.23 14.37
CA GLY A 396 22.15 -14.60 15.52
C GLY A 396 22.00 -16.08 15.90
N LYS A 397 23.13 -16.72 16.25
CA LYS A 397 23.18 -18.16 16.57
C LYS A 397 22.94 -18.50 18.05
N THR A 398 23.16 -17.53 18.95
CA THR A 398 23.14 -17.72 20.41
C THR A 398 22.12 -16.83 21.13
N ASN A 399 21.90 -15.61 20.67
CA ASN A 399 20.76 -14.76 21.03
C ASN A 399 20.00 -14.44 19.75
N THR A 400 19.01 -15.27 19.40
CA THR A 400 18.19 -15.06 18.22
C THR A 400 17.40 -13.76 18.40
N VAL A 401 17.62 -12.82 17.48
CA VAL A 401 16.88 -11.56 17.38
C VAL A 401 15.95 -11.68 16.19
N TYR A 402 14.67 -11.39 16.40
CA TYR A 402 13.69 -11.29 15.32
C TYR A 402 13.72 -9.89 14.73
N GLN A 403 13.61 -9.83 13.40
CA GLN A 403 13.81 -8.61 12.65
C GLN A 403 12.85 -8.54 11.47
N VAL A 404 12.47 -7.32 11.10
CA VAL A 404 11.70 -7.07 9.89
C VAL A 404 12.67 -7.00 8.70
N LEU A 405 12.38 -7.76 7.64
CA LEU A 405 13.04 -7.73 6.34
C LEU A 405 12.11 -7.00 5.35
N PRO A 406 12.22 -5.66 5.20
CA PRO A 406 11.20 -4.88 4.52
C PRO A 406 11.21 -5.13 3.02
N THR A 407 10.14 -5.67 2.43
CA THR A 407 10.01 -5.93 0.99
C THR A 407 9.55 -4.71 0.19
N LYS A 408 8.75 -3.83 0.81
CA LYS A 408 8.19 -2.61 0.21
C LYS A 408 7.90 -1.59 1.31
N ILE A 409 8.23 -0.33 1.07
CA ILE A 409 7.86 0.80 1.93
C ILE A 409 7.01 1.77 1.13
N VAL A 410 5.88 2.18 1.69
CA VAL A 410 4.89 3.07 1.04
C VAL A 410 4.57 4.23 1.97
N GLY A 411 4.37 5.42 1.39
CA GLY A 411 3.92 6.61 2.13
C GLY A 411 5.03 7.54 2.61
N ALA A 412 6.28 7.37 2.16
CA ALA A 412 7.40 8.21 2.55
C ALA A 412 7.10 9.69 2.24
N THR A 413 6.95 10.50 3.29
CA THR A 413 6.84 11.95 3.18
C THR A 413 8.16 12.57 3.62
N VAL A 414 8.66 13.58 2.89
CA VAL A 414 9.80 14.37 3.35
C VAL A 414 9.35 15.15 4.59
N GLY A 415 9.82 14.71 5.75
CA GLY A 415 9.54 15.36 7.02
C GLY A 415 10.34 16.65 7.21
N VAL A 416 9.73 17.62 7.89
CA VAL A 416 10.36 18.84 8.40
C VAL A 416 10.77 18.66 9.86
N ASP A 417 11.69 19.47 10.35
CA ASP A 417 12.31 19.22 11.65
C ASP A 417 11.46 19.68 12.84
N ASN A 418 10.62 20.70 12.68
CA ASN A 418 9.86 21.34 13.76
C ASN A 418 8.61 22.08 13.27
N ILE A 419 7.83 22.65 14.19
CA ILE A 419 6.61 23.41 13.90
C ILE A 419 6.90 24.61 12.99
N ALA A 420 7.96 25.39 13.24
CA ALA A 420 8.26 26.55 12.40
C ALA A 420 8.51 26.16 10.94
N ALA A 421 9.23 25.06 10.70
CA ALA A 421 9.46 24.52 9.36
C ALA A 421 8.16 24.00 8.72
N PHE A 422 7.27 23.37 9.49
CA PHE A 422 5.96 22.93 9.00
C PHE A 422 5.08 24.12 8.58
N LYS A 423 5.07 25.19 9.38
CA LYS A 423 4.33 26.43 9.11
C LYS A 423 4.75 27.12 7.81
N ALA A 424 6.01 26.96 7.41
CA ALA A 424 6.55 27.53 6.19
C ALA A 424 6.14 26.78 4.90
N LEU A 425 5.48 25.62 5.03
CA LEU A 425 5.00 24.86 3.88
C LEU A 425 3.81 25.55 3.20
N ALA A 426 3.63 25.30 1.91
CA ALA A 426 2.45 25.71 1.17
C ALA A 426 1.20 24.96 1.68
N ASP A 427 0.03 25.60 1.59
CA ASP A 427 -1.25 24.93 1.91
C ASP A 427 -1.44 23.67 1.06
N SER A 428 -2.13 22.68 1.63
CA SER A 428 -2.34 21.34 1.07
C SER A 428 -1.09 20.46 0.99
N THR A 429 0.08 20.93 1.45
CA THR A 429 1.29 20.10 1.55
C THR A 429 1.13 19.08 2.67
N VAL A 430 1.38 17.80 2.37
CA VAL A 430 1.51 16.74 3.39
C VAL A 430 2.96 16.67 3.84
N SER A 431 3.21 16.77 5.14
CA SER A 431 4.55 16.61 5.72
C SER A 431 4.50 16.00 7.12
N ALA A 432 5.59 15.37 7.54
CA ALA A 432 5.81 14.89 8.91
C ALA A 432 6.61 15.91 9.72
N ILE A 433 6.31 16.08 11.00
CA ILE A 433 7.16 16.83 11.93
C ILE A 433 8.04 15.81 12.66
N LYS A 434 9.36 15.87 12.48
CA LYS A 434 10.31 14.90 13.07
C LYS A 434 10.55 15.10 14.56
N GLY A 435 10.39 16.32 15.06
CA GLY A 435 10.56 16.65 16.47
C GLY A 435 9.31 16.36 17.30
N ASP A 436 9.51 16.10 18.59
CA ASP A 436 8.44 16.00 19.58
C ASP A 436 7.70 17.34 19.71
N VAL A 437 6.39 17.29 19.91
CA VAL A 437 5.57 18.47 20.25
C VAL A 437 4.83 18.24 21.55
N SER A 438 4.69 19.28 22.36
CA SER A 438 3.99 19.20 23.65
C SER A 438 2.59 19.81 23.54
N VAL A 439 1.58 19.09 24.03
CA VAL A 439 0.19 19.52 24.11
C VAL A 439 0.04 20.45 25.30
N TYR A 440 -0.38 21.70 25.08
CA TYR A 440 -0.71 22.64 26.16
C TYR A 440 -2.21 22.82 26.37
N TYR A 441 -3.03 22.45 25.38
CA TYR A 441 -4.48 22.44 25.52
C TYR A 441 -5.12 21.45 24.55
N ALA A 442 -6.21 20.81 24.95
CA ALA A 442 -6.97 19.89 24.11
C ALA A 442 -8.47 20.18 24.29
N SER A 443 -9.22 20.23 23.19
CA SER A 443 -10.67 20.46 23.21
C SER A 443 -11.33 19.74 22.04
N GLY A 444 -12.11 18.70 22.34
CA GLY A 444 -12.74 17.87 21.31
C GLY A 444 -11.69 17.27 20.36
N SER A 445 -11.81 17.55 19.07
CA SER A 445 -10.86 17.10 18.02
C SER A 445 -9.69 18.07 17.77
N ASN A 446 -9.53 19.12 18.57
CA ASN A 446 -8.46 20.09 18.40
C ASN A 446 -7.41 19.92 19.49
N LEU A 447 -6.15 19.76 19.09
CA LEU A 447 -4.98 19.75 19.96
C LEU A 447 -4.16 21.00 19.69
N TYR A 448 -3.87 21.73 20.75
CA TYR A 448 -3.02 22.91 20.70
C TYR A 448 -1.64 22.52 21.22
N VAL A 449 -0.66 22.59 20.32
CA VAL A 449 0.68 22.04 20.53
C VAL A 449 1.76 23.08 20.34
N LYS A 450 2.87 22.91 21.05
CA LYS A 450 4.07 23.76 20.94
C LYS A 450 5.34 22.92 20.89
N ASP A 451 6.37 23.51 20.31
CA ASP A 451 7.76 23.10 20.49
C ASP A 451 8.61 24.34 20.80
N ALA A 452 9.94 24.23 20.75
CA ALA A 452 10.83 25.36 20.99
C ALA A 452 10.74 26.47 19.91
N THR A 453 10.10 26.20 18.78
CA THR A 453 10.07 27.05 17.58
C THR A 453 8.73 27.73 17.35
N GLY A 454 7.66 27.26 18.00
CA GLY A 454 6.38 27.97 17.99
C GLY A 454 5.18 27.13 18.40
N TYR A 455 4.00 27.63 18.00
CA TYR A 455 2.68 27.10 18.31
C TYR A 455 1.95 26.68 17.04
N MET A 456 1.11 25.65 17.15
CA MET A 456 0.26 25.12 16.07
C MET A 456 -1.01 24.49 16.64
N CYS A 457 -2.10 24.49 15.87
CA CYS A 457 -3.28 23.66 16.14
C CYS A 457 -3.26 22.43 15.23
N ILE A 458 -3.47 21.25 15.80
CA ILE A 458 -3.75 20.01 15.09
C ILE A 458 -5.26 19.78 15.20
N PHE A 459 -5.97 19.79 14.08
CA PHE A 459 -7.41 19.56 14.06
C PHE A 459 -7.77 18.25 13.33
N GLY A 460 -8.83 17.62 13.81
CA GLY A 460 -9.31 16.33 13.30
C GLY A 460 -9.08 15.20 14.29
N THR A 461 -9.56 14.00 13.96
CA THR A 461 -9.42 12.84 14.83
C THR A 461 -7.99 12.31 14.78
N THR A 462 -7.28 12.36 15.90
CA THR A 462 -5.93 11.77 16.07
C THR A 462 -5.96 10.29 16.45
N GLY A 463 -7.16 9.71 16.60
CA GLY A 463 -7.37 8.33 17.02
C GLY A 463 -7.09 8.08 18.52
N GLN A 464 -6.67 9.10 19.27
CA GLN A 464 -6.26 9.03 20.67
C GLN A 464 -6.72 10.29 21.43
N SER A 465 -6.77 10.23 22.76
CA SER A 465 -7.04 11.40 23.62
C SER A 465 -5.76 11.94 24.24
N TYR A 466 -5.65 13.27 24.34
CA TYR A 466 -4.49 13.98 24.88
C TYR A 466 -4.93 15.00 25.94
N LYS A 467 -4.05 15.30 26.89
CA LYS A 467 -4.24 16.35 27.90
C LYS A 467 -3.05 17.31 27.95
N ASN A 468 -3.21 18.46 28.63
CA ASN A 468 -2.11 19.40 28.85
C ASN A 468 -0.92 18.70 29.57
N GLY A 469 0.28 18.85 29.02
CA GLY A 469 1.51 18.23 29.48
C GLY A 469 1.88 16.96 28.73
N ASP A 470 0.98 16.39 27.93
CA ASP A 470 1.33 15.26 27.09
C ASP A 470 2.29 15.67 25.96
N VAL A 471 3.23 14.79 25.63
CA VAL A 471 4.17 14.94 24.52
C VAL A 471 3.81 13.96 23.43
N ILE A 472 3.54 14.48 22.23
CA ILE A 472 3.38 13.71 21.00
C ILE A 472 4.78 13.46 20.44
N PRO A 473 5.23 12.18 20.37
CA PRO A 473 6.52 11.86 19.79
C PRO A 473 6.61 12.31 18.33
N GLY A 474 7.79 12.76 17.93
CA GLY A 474 8.08 13.13 16.56
C GLY A 474 7.78 12.02 15.55
N GLY A 475 7.41 12.45 14.36
CA GLY A 475 7.13 11.59 13.21
C GLY A 475 5.66 11.51 12.82
N PHE A 476 4.76 12.17 13.57
CA PHE A 476 3.38 12.37 13.12
C PHE A 476 3.36 13.26 11.87
N SER A 477 2.42 12.99 10.97
CA SER A 477 2.24 13.78 9.74
C SER A 477 0.85 14.34 9.64
N GLY A 478 0.69 15.32 8.76
CA GLY A 478 -0.61 15.87 8.43
C GLY A 478 -0.53 16.81 7.24
N THR A 479 -1.70 17.28 6.82
CA THR A 479 -1.79 18.27 5.75
C THR A 479 -1.70 19.65 6.36
N LYS A 480 -0.75 20.46 5.90
CA LYS A 480 -0.69 21.88 6.25
C LYS A 480 -1.90 22.58 5.67
N VAL A 481 -2.62 23.32 6.51
CA VAL A 481 -3.67 24.24 6.07
C VAL A 481 -3.56 25.58 6.81
N THR A 482 -4.25 26.59 6.28
CA THR A 482 -4.44 27.89 6.95
C THR A 482 -5.92 28.04 7.23
N TYR A 483 -6.29 28.27 8.49
CA TYR A 483 -7.67 28.57 8.88
C TYR A 483 -7.69 29.73 9.86
N ASN A 484 -8.56 30.72 9.60
CA ASN A 484 -8.59 32.00 10.31
C ASN A 484 -7.20 32.58 10.59
N ASP A 485 -6.37 32.70 9.55
CA ASP A 485 -4.99 33.24 9.62
C ASP A 485 -4.01 32.44 10.50
N GLY A 486 -4.47 31.30 11.05
CA GLY A 486 -3.70 30.41 11.89
C GLY A 486 -3.03 29.28 11.11
N PRO A 487 -1.77 28.94 11.43
CA PRO A 487 -1.13 27.72 10.94
C PRO A 487 -1.76 26.48 11.59
N GLU A 488 -2.34 25.61 10.78
CA GLU A 488 -2.96 24.38 11.27
C GLU A 488 -2.43 23.15 10.54
N MET A 489 -2.46 22.03 11.27
CA MET A 489 -2.25 20.70 10.71
C MET A 489 -3.58 19.95 10.74
N LYS A 490 -4.05 19.52 9.57
CA LYS A 490 -5.13 18.56 9.47
C LYS A 490 -4.58 17.16 9.77
N ALA A 491 -5.04 16.54 10.85
CA ALA A 491 -4.64 15.19 11.23
C ALA A 491 -5.08 14.16 10.17
N PRO A 492 -4.23 13.19 9.78
CA PRO A 492 -4.66 11.99 9.09
C PRO A 492 -5.40 11.07 10.07
N LEU A 493 -6.34 10.29 9.56
CA LEU A 493 -7.13 9.33 10.35
C LEU A 493 -6.26 8.27 11.08
N GLU A 494 -5.01 8.03 10.64
CA GLU A 494 -4.04 7.09 11.21
C GLU A 494 -2.64 7.75 11.27
N GLY A 495 -1.84 7.49 12.32
CA GLY A 495 -0.41 7.87 12.36
C GLY A 495 0.09 8.66 13.58
N PHE A 496 -0.78 9.00 14.55
CA PHE A 496 -0.35 9.60 15.82
C PHE A 496 0.07 8.53 16.83
N GLN A 497 1.25 8.72 17.41
CA GLN A 497 1.83 7.83 18.44
C GLN A 497 1.26 8.17 19.83
N PRO A 498 1.12 7.21 20.77
CA PRO A 498 0.68 7.47 22.13
C PRO A 498 1.53 8.54 22.82
N ALA A 499 0.88 9.42 23.56
CA ALA A 499 1.54 10.51 24.23
C ALA A 499 2.29 10.05 25.49
N LYS A 500 3.45 10.66 25.75
CA LYS A 500 4.11 10.58 27.06
C LYS A 500 3.61 11.72 27.95
N SER A 501 3.05 11.41 29.12
CA SER A 501 2.63 12.46 30.05
C SER A 501 3.83 13.11 30.75
N ASN A 502 3.90 14.44 30.70
CA ASN A 502 4.79 15.29 31.49
C ASN A 502 3.99 16.26 32.38
N SER A 503 4.70 17.15 33.08
CA SER A 503 4.07 18.22 33.86
C SER A 503 3.21 19.14 32.98
N PRO A 504 2.04 19.59 33.46
CA PRO A 504 1.21 20.54 32.74
C PRO A 504 1.97 21.80 32.36
N ILE A 505 1.76 22.26 31.14
CA ILE A 505 2.33 23.51 30.63
C ILE A 505 1.52 24.66 31.21
N ALA A 506 2.21 25.55 31.94
CA ALA A 506 1.62 26.77 32.46
C ALA A 506 1.45 27.81 31.32
N PRO A 507 0.38 28.62 31.36
CA PRO A 507 0.23 29.75 30.45
C PRO A 507 1.23 30.87 30.77
N ASP A 508 1.68 31.58 29.74
CA ASP A 508 2.57 32.74 29.87
C ASP A 508 1.79 33.94 30.42
N ALA A 509 2.34 34.64 31.41
CA ALA A 509 1.73 35.87 31.91
C ALA A 509 1.74 36.95 30.82
N ALA A 510 0.59 37.56 30.54
CA ALA A 510 0.43 38.54 29.46
C ALA A 510 -0.62 39.62 29.79
N THR A 511 -0.72 40.62 28.92
CA THR A 511 -1.75 41.66 28.90
C THR A 511 -2.49 41.64 27.56
N THR A 512 -3.55 42.43 27.40
CA THR A 512 -4.30 42.56 26.14
C THR A 512 -3.43 42.98 24.93
N ALA A 513 -2.25 43.56 25.16
CA ALA A 513 -1.28 43.87 24.10
C ALA A 513 -0.73 42.63 23.37
N ILE A 514 -0.83 41.42 23.95
CA ILE A 514 -0.39 40.18 23.30
C ILE A 514 -1.29 39.79 22.12
N VAL A 515 -2.52 40.33 22.04
CA VAL A 515 -3.55 39.91 21.09
C VAL A 515 -3.28 40.50 19.71
N THR A 516 -2.32 39.89 19.00
CA THR A 516 -1.91 40.24 17.64
C THR A 516 -1.74 38.98 16.81
N ALA A 517 -1.82 39.11 15.48
CA ALA A 517 -1.65 37.98 14.56
C ALA A 517 -0.26 37.30 14.69
N ALA A 518 0.78 38.05 15.07
CA ALA A 518 2.13 37.51 15.25
C ALA A 518 2.23 36.50 16.41
N ASN A 519 1.36 36.64 17.41
CA ASN A 519 1.36 35.81 18.62
C ASN A 519 0.33 34.68 18.54
N TRP A 520 -0.16 34.33 17.35
CA TRP A 520 -1.14 33.25 17.19
C TRP A 520 -0.66 31.94 17.86
N GLY A 521 -1.56 31.30 18.58
CA GLY A 521 -1.34 30.06 19.32
C GLY A 521 -0.70 30.23 20.69
N HIS A 522 -0.25 31.44 21.07
CA HIS A 522 0.32 31.63 22.41
C HIS A 522 -0.70 31.31 23.50
N TYR A 523 -0.29 30.48 24.46
CA TYR A 523 -1.08 30.12 25.63
C TYR A 523 -0.78 31.08 26.77
N VAL A 524 -1.75 31.92 27.13
CA VAL A 524 -1.54 33.11 27.96
C VAL A 524 -2.51 33.20 29.13
N LYS A 525 -2.05 33.84 30.21
CA LYS A 525 -2.86 34.24 31.36
C LYS A 525 -2.84 35.77 31.48
N LEU A 526 -4.00 36.38 31.33
CA LEU A 526 -4.22 37.80 31.64
C LEU A 526 -4.81 37.89 33.05
N SER A 527 -4.20 38.68 33.92
CA SER A 527 -4.61 38.79 35.33
C SER A 527 -5.26 40.12 35.62
N ASN A 528 -6.21 40.15 36.56
CA ASN A 528 -6.96 41.35 36.95
C ASN A 528 -7.68 42.06 35.78
N VAL A 529 -8.27 41.28 34.87
CA VAL A 529 -9.06 41.81 33.74
C VAL A 529 -10.51 42.08 34.15
N THR A 530 -11.15 43.05 33.52
CA THR A 530 -12.62 43.19 33.54
C THR A 530 -13.21 42.62 32.25
N LEU A 531 -14.43 42.06 32.34
CA LEU A 531 -15.13 41.47 31.19
C LEU A 531 -16.36 42.32 30.84
N SER A 532 -16.59 42.57 29.55
CA SER A 532 -17.77 43.30 29.07
C SER A 532 -18.29 42.74 27.74
N ALA A 533 -19.44 43.23 27.27
CA ALA A 533 -20.05 42.86 25.99
C ALA A 533 -20.26 41.35 25.77
N VAL A 534 -20.69 40.63 26.82
CA VAL A 534 -20.99 39.18 26.74
C VAL A 534 -22.24 38.96 25.90
N ASN A 535 -22.06 38.69 24.60
CA ASN A 535 -23.14 38.34 23.68
C ASN A 535 -22.89 36.96 23.08
N GLY A 536 -23.58 35.96 23.65
CA GLY A 536 -23.34 34.56 23.37
C GLY A 536 -21.92 34.17 23.74
N LYS A 537 -21.13 33.78 22.75
CA LYS A 537 -19.72 33.37 22.94
C LYS A 537 -18.72 34.53 22.87
N ASN A 538 -19.14 35.74 22.50
CA ASN A 538 -18.23 36.88 22.34
C ASN A 538 -18.08 37.65 23.65
N LEU A 539 -16.84 38.05 23.98
CA LEU A 539 -16.50 38.87 25.14
C LEU A 539 -15.50 39.96 24.75
N THR A 540 -15.52 41.06 25.49
CA THR A 540 -14.45 42.05 25.50
C THR A 540 -13.70 41.95 26.82
N VAL A 541 -12.39 41.76 26.73
CA VAL A 541 -11.48 41.66 27.87
C VAL A 541 -10.69 42.97 27.97
N THR A 542 -10.68 43.60 29.13
CA THR A 542 -10.00 44.89 29.33
C THR A 542 -9.03 44.80 30.51
N ASP A 543 -7.81 45.28 30.30
CA ASP A 543 -6.80 45.51 31.34
C ASP A 543 -6.14 46.90 31.17
N ALA A 544 -5.07 47.16 31.90
CA ALA A 544 -4.34 48.42 31.83
C ALA A 544 -3.68 48.69 30.47
N ALA A 545 -3.46 47.66 29.64
CA ALA A 545 -2.88 47.81 28.31
C ALA A 545 -3.93 48.13 27.22
N GLY A 546 -5.21 47.90 27.51
CA GLY A 546 -6.32 48.19 26.60
C GLY A 546 -7.41 47.12 26.61
N SER A 547 -8.13 47.01 25.49
CA SER A 547 -9.22 46.05 25.31
C SER A 547 -8.92 45.11 24.15
N ALA A 548 -9.24 43.82 24.31
CA ALA A 548 -9.12 42.81 23.27
C ALA A 548 -10.43 42.01 23.14
N ALA A 549 -10.71 41.54 21.91
CA ALA A 549 -11.80 40.61 21.68
C ALA A 549 -11.43 39.22 22.21
N ALA A 550 -12.41 38.54 22.80
CA ALA A 550 -12.31 37.16 23.22
C ALA A 550 -13.55 36.38 22.80
N TYR A 551 -13.36 35.07 22.61
CA TYR A 551 -14.38 34.16 22.12
C TYR A 551 -14.34 32.87 22.94
N ASN A 552 -15.46 32.54 23.56
CA ASN A 552 -15.64 31.34 24.36
C ASN A 552 -16.02 30.14 23.48
N SER A 553 -15.11 29.70 22.63
CA SER A 553 -15.31 28.52 21.77
C SER A 553 -15.41 27.22 22.56
N PHE A 554 -14.79 27.16 23.73
CA PHE A 554 -14.62 25.92 24.51
C PHE A 554 -15.67 25.74 25.62
N GLY A 555 -16.69 26.60 25.70
CA GLY A 555 -17.80 26.45 26.64
C GLY A 555 -17.41 26.70 28.10
N VAL A 556 -16.38 27.51 28.34
CA VAL A 556 -15.96 27.94 29.67
C VAL A 556 -17.10 28.69 30.36
N SER A 557 -17.34 28.41 31.64
CA SER A 557 -18.36 29.12 32.40
C SER A 557 -18.09 30.62 32.43
N LEU A 558 -19.05 31.40 31.95
CA LEU A 558 -18.98 32.85 31.94
C LEU A 558 -19.53 33.43 33.26
N PRO A 559 -18.88 34.45 33.84
CA PRO A 559 -19.38 35.08 35.05
C PRO A 559 -20.62 35.92 34.78
N THR A 560 -21.47 36.03 35.79
CA THR A 560 -22.65 36.93 35.78
C THR A 560 -22.32 38.33 36.31
N ASP A 561 -21.40 38.44 37.27
CA ASP A 561 -20.90 39.74 37.76
C ASP A 561 -19.78 40.27 36.85
N LEU A 562 -20.14 41.10 35.89
CA LEU A 562 -19.18 41.71 34.98
C LEU A 562 -18.37 42.87 35.60
N THR A 563 -18.64 43.24 36.86
CA THR A 563 -17.94 44.34 37.55
C THR A 563 -16.72 43.88 38.36
N ALA A 564 -16.60 42.58 38.60
CA ALA A 564 -15.46 41.99 39.29
C ALA A 564 -14.21 41.89 38.40
N ALA A 565 -13.05 41.71 39.04
CA ALA A 565 -11.78 41.42 38.37
C ALA A 565 -11.57 39.91 38.23
N TYR A 566 -11.06 39.50 37.08
CA TYR A 566 -10.87 38.10 36.71
C TYR A 566 -9.45 37.80 36.26
N ASP A 567 -9.07 36.54 36.38
CA ASP A 567 -7.90 35.95 35.73
C ASP A 567 -8.41 35.10 34.55
N LEU A 568 -7.96 35.44 33.35
CA LEU A 568 -8.36 34.79 32.09
C LEU A 568 -7.19 33.96 31.56
N THR A 569 -7.40 32.67 31.33
CA THR A 569 -6.46 31.83 30.58
C THR A 569 -7.00 31.59 29.18
N ALA A 570 -6.21 31.87 28.15
CA ALA A 570 -6.67 31.84 26.78
C ALA A 570 -5.55 31.48 25.78
N ILE A 571 -5.97 31.18 24.55
CA ILE A 571 -5.08 30.97 23.40
C ILE A 571 -5.27 32.14 22.45
N VAL A 572 -4.19 32.82 22.08
CA VAL A 572 -4.26 33.88 21.06
C VAL A 572 -4.62 33.26 19.72
N SER A 573 -5.61 33.82 19.03
CA SER A 573 -6.13 33.32 17.75
C SER A 573 -6.52 34.49 16.85
N SER A 574 -7.07 34.19 15.67
CA SER A 574 -7.69 35.17 14.77
C SER A 574 -9.05 34.65 14.31
N HIS A 575 -9.93 35.56 13.89
CA HIS A 575 -11.17 35.26 13.19
C HIS A 575 -11.45 36.36 12.17
N ASN A 576 -11.66 35.98 10.90
CA ASN A 576 -11.86 36.91 9.79
C ASN A 576 -10.82 38.05 9.74
N GLY A 577 -9.53 37.74 9.91
CA GLY A 577 -8.46 38.74 9.86
C GLY A 577 -8.25 39.55 11.15
N LYS A 578 -8.99 39.27 12.22
CA LYS A 578 -8.90 40.02 13.50
C LYS A 578 -8.41 39.13 14.62
N ALA A 579 -7.34 39.56 15.30
CA ALA A 579 -6.81 38.87 16.46
C ALA A 579 -7.84 38.87 17.62
N GLN A 580 -7.95 37.73 18.29
CA GLN A 580 -8.84 37.52 19.43
C GLN A 580 -8.26 36.48 20.39
N LEU A 581 -8.88 36.29 21.56
CA LEU A 581 -8.54 35.25 22.52
C LEU A 581 -9.56 34.10 22.48
N LEU A 582 -9.12 32.86 22.40
CA LEU A 582 -9.98 31.69 22.66
C LEU A 582 -9.90 31.34 24.14
N VAL A 583 -11.02 31.51 24.85
CA VAL A 583 -11.04 31.40 26.31
C VAL A 583 -11.01 29.94 26.74
N THR A 584 -10.02 29.57 27.56
CA THR A 584 -9.82 28.21 28.10
C THR A 584 -10.18 28.09 29.59
N ALA A 585 -10.05 29.18 30.35
CA ALA A 585 -10.51 29.26 31.73
C ALA A 585 -10.75 30.72 32.15
N ILE A 586 -11.70 30.94 33.06
CA ILE A 586 -11.91 32.21 33.76
C ILE A 586 -12.02 31.91 35.26
N THR A 587 -11.27 32.64 36.08
CA THR A 587 -11.32 32.56 37.56
C THR A 587 -11.42 33.95 38.16
N LEU A 588 -11.88 34.07 39.41
CA LEU A 588 -11.79 35.33 40.14
C LEU A 588 -10.32 35.73 40.33
N ALA A 589 -10.03 37.03 40.25
CA ALA A 589 -8.70 37.55 40.55
C ALA A 589 -8.27 37.13 41.96
N GLY A 590 -7.06 36.57 42.09
CA GLY A 590 -6.54 36.04 43.36
C GLY A 590 -6.82 34.55 43.61
N GLY A 591 -7.48 33.85 42.67
CA GLY A 591 -7.67 32.40 42.74
C GLY A 591 -8.96 32.01 43.44
N GLY A 592 -10.04 31.93 42.66
CA GLY A 592 -11.34 31.41 43.08
C GLY A 592 -12.16 30.98 41.87
N THR A 593 -13.08 30.03 42.05
CA THR A 593 -13.99 29.58 40.98
C THR A 593 -15.14 30.56 40.80
N ILE A 594 -15.57 30.75 39.56
CA ILE A 594 -16.83 31.44 39.27
C ILE A 594 -17.97 30.57 39.78
N ALA A 595 -18.83 31.11 40.65
CA ALA A 595 -20.03 30.41 41.08
C ALA A 595 -20.97 30.23 39.89
N LEU A 596 -21.42 28.99 39.67
CA LEU A 596 -22.44 28.70 38.68
C LEU A 596 -23.79 29.23 39.18
N PRO A 597 -24.55 30.00 38.38
CA PRO A 597 -25.94 30.29 38.67
C PRO A 597 -26.74 28.99 38.84
N GLU A 598 -27.63 28.96 39.82
CA GLU A 598 -28.63 27.92 39.95
C GLU A 598 -29.95 28.43 39.39
N VAL A 599 -30.54 27.66 38.48
CA VAL A 599 -31.86 27.94 37.90
C VAL A 599 -32.77 26.76 38.16
N GLU A 600 -34.07 27.02 38.26
CA GLU A 600 -35.03 25.97 38.58
C GLU A 600 -35.17 24.96 37.43
N ASN A 601 -35.27 25.46 36.20
CA ASN A 601 -35.73 24.72 35.03
C ASN A 601 -35.17 25.32 33.72
N LEU A 602 -35.55 24.78 32.56
CA LEU A 602 -35.03 25.24 31.26
C LEU A 602 -35.48 26.67 30.92
N ALA A 603 -36.68 27.08 31.33
CA ALA A 603 -37.11 28.47 31.15
C ALA A 603 -36.23 29.45 31.92
N GLY A 604 -35.85 29.12 33.15
CA GLY A 604 -34.89 29.90 33.95
C GLY A 604 -33.50 29.95 33.29
N LEU A 605 -33.05 28.85 32.70
CA LEU A 605 -31.82 28.81 31.92
C LEU A 605 -31.89 29.73 30.69
N TYR A 606 -33.00 29.66 29.93
CA TYR A 606 -33.23 30.49 28.73
C TYR A 606 -33.37 31.99 29.01
N ALA A 607 -33.59 32.38 30.27
CA ALA A 607 -33.63 33.76 30.72
C ALA A 607 -32.22 34.33 31.04
N LEU A 608 -31.21 33.48 31.21
CA LEU A 608 -29.82 33.91 31.33
C LEU A 608 -29.30 34.42 29.99
N ASN A 609 -28.21 35.19 30.02
CA ASN A 609 -27.49 35.49 28.80
C ASN A 609 -27.02 34.20 28.12
N SER A 610 -27.13 34.18 26.79
CA SER A 610 -26.60 33.09 25.95
C SER A 610 -25.13 32.80 26.32
N GLY A 611 -24.77 31.52 26.43
CA GLY A 611 -23.43 31.05 26.78
C GLY A 611 -23.12 30.98 28.28
N VAL A 612 -24.02 31.43 29.17
CA VAL A 612 -23.84 31.28 30.62
C VAL A 612 -24.21 29.86 31.06
N ASN A 613 -23.24 29.12 31.59
CA ASN A 613 -23.50 27.83 32.22
C ASN A 613 -24.28 28.03 33.52
N ALA A 614 -25.37 27.30 33.70
CA ALA A 614 -26.10 27.26 34.95
C ALA A 614 -26.48 25.82 35.30
N LYS A 615 -26.63 25.58 36.61
CA LYS A 615 -27.04 24.29 37.16
C LYS A 615 -28.56 24.26 37.29
N LEU A 616 -29.20 23.27 36.67
CA LEU A 616 -30.61 22.98 36.88
C LEU A 616 -30.79 22.34 38.26
N THR A 617 -31.67 22.92 39.07
CA THR A 617 -31.97 22.41 40.41
C THR A 617 -33.12 21.41 40.42
N LYS A 618 -34.02 21.44 39.42
CA LYS A 618 -35.02 20.40 39.17
C LYS A 618 -34.59 19.47 38.03
N PRO A 619 -35.10 18.23 38.01
CA PRO A 619 -34.75 17.28 36.96
C PRO A 619 -35.32 17.67 35.59
N ILE A 620 -34.60 17.28 34.54
CA ILE A 620 -35.10 17.19 33.17
C ILE A 620 -35.32 15.73 32.81
N THR A 621 -36.35 15.47 32.02
CA THR A 621 -36.73 14.15 31.52
C THR A 621 -36.29 14.02 30.08
N THR A 622 -35.64 12.92 29.73
CA THR A 622 -35.26 12.61 28.36
C THR A 622 -36.46 12.10 27.55
N ILE A 623 -36.56 12.51 26.30
CA ILE A 623 -37.66 12.13 25.39
C ILE A 623 -37.13 11.20 24.30
N TYR A 624 -36.04 11.62 23.65
CA TYR A 624 -35.47 10.92 22.52
C TYR A 624 -33.98 11.27 22.40
N GLN A 625 -33.15 10.27 22.12
CA GLN A 625 -31.74 10.46 21.81
C GLN A 625 -31.40 9.80 20.48
N ASN A 626 -30.71 10.52 19.61
CA ASN A 626 -30.12 9.93 18.41
C ASN A 626 -28.69 10.46 18.20
N GLY A 627 -27.72 9.61 18.50
CA GLY A 627 -26.31 9.98 18.55
C GLY A 627 -26.08 11.13 19.55
N ARG A 628 -25.77 12.31 19.01
CA ARG A 628 -25.38 13.52 19.78
C ARG A 628 -26.55 14.45 20.11
N ASP A 629 -27.71 14.21 19.53
CA ASP A 629 -28.91 15.01 19.77
C ASP A 629 -29.73 14.33 20.88
N LEU A 630 -30.04 15.08 21.95
CA LEU A 630 -30.89 14.62 23.05
C LEU A 630 -32.03 15.63 23.27
N TYR A 631 -33.26 15.20 23.05
CA TYR A 631 -34.45 15.99 23.35
C TYR A 631 -34.89 15.74 24.79
N VAL A 632 -35.19 16.83 25.50
CA VAL A 632 -35.55 16.81 26.92
C VAL A 632 -36.79 17.68 27.18
N LYS A 633 -37.47 17.39 28.28
CA LYS A 633 -38.56 18.20 28.85
C LYS A 633 -38.33 18.38 30.34
N ASP A 634 -38.43 19.60 30.85
CA ASP A 634 -38.36 19.84 32.29
C ASP A 634 -39.70 19.59 33.00
N SER A 635 -39.67 19.57 34.34
CA SER A 635 -40.88 19.39 35.14
C SER A 635 -41.92 20.52 34.99
N ALA A 636 -41.54 21.67 34.43
CA ALA A 636 -42.44 22.81 34.17
C ALA A 636 -43.07 22.74 32.76
N GLY A 637 -42.72 21.74 31.95
CA GLY A 637 -43.25 21.53 30.62
C GLY A 637 -42.44 22.16 29.49
N THR A 638 -41.29 22.77 29.80
CA THR A 638 -40.43 23.40 28.78
C THR A 638 -39.62 22.34 28.05
N TYR A 639 -39.61 22.38 26.73
CA TYR A 639 -38.82 21.49 25.88
C TYR A 639 -37.46 22.09 25.55
N GLY A 640 -36.50 21.22 25.23
CA GLY A 640 -35.19 21.63 24.78
C GLY A 640 -34.48 20.57 23.97
N LEU A 641 -33.67 21.03 23.01
CA LEU A 641 -32.70 20.21 22.31
C LEU A 641 -31.33 20.42 22.94
N VAL A 642 -30.82 19.37 23.56
CA VAL A 642 -29.43 19.28 24.00
C VAL A 642 -28.57 18.84 22.82
N TYR A 643 -27.72 19.76 22.39
CA TYR A 643 -26.77 19.59 21.29
C TYR A 643 -25.35 19.50 21.86
N GLY A 644 -24.63 18.42 21.59
CA GLY A 644 -23.24 18.29 22.05
C GLY A 644 -22.73 16.86 22.16
N GLN A 645 -21.52 16.71 22.71
CA GLN A 645 -20.93 15.40 23.00
C GLN A 645 -21.51 14.82 24.29
N VAL A 646 -22.83 14.54 24.32
CA VAL A 646 -23.40 13.73 25.40
C VAL A 646 -22.92 12.30 25.19
N THR A 647 -22.04 11.82 26.05
CA THR A 647 -21.45 10.47 25.94
C THR A 647 -22.35 9.39 26.53
N ASN A 648 -23.15 9.76 27.53
CA ASN A 648 -24.13 8.86 28.13
C ASN A 648 -25.30 8.60 27.19
N THR A 649 -25.82 7.37 27.25
CA THR A 649 -27.02 6.96 26.53
C THR A 649 -28.22 6.98 27.47
N PHE A 650 -29.32 7.55 27.00
CA PHE A 650 -30.56 7.73 27.72
C PHE A 650 -31.73 7.11 26.97
N ALA A 651 -32.63 6.48 27.72
CA ALA A 651 -33.94 6.05 27.23
C ALA A 651 -34.99 7.15 27.46
N ASN A 652 -36.14 7.07 26.79
CA ASN A 652 -37.27 7.96 27.08
C ASN A 652 -37.75 7.76 28.52
N GLY A 653 -37.86 8.85 29.28
CA GLY A 653 -38.29 8.87 30.68
C GLY A 653 -37.14 9.01 31.67
N ASP A 654 -35.89 8.77 31.27
CA ASP A 654 -34.73 8.93 32.17
C ASP A 654 -34.68 10.35 32.73
N GLN A 655 -34.46 10.46 34.03
CA GLN A 655 -34.31 11.73 34.73
C GLN A 655 -32.83 12.12 34.80
N ILE A 656 -32.56 13.42 34.65
CA ILE A 656 -31.22 14.01 34.83
C ILE A 656 -31.38 15.17 35.82
N THR A 657 -30.71 15.07 36.97
CA THR A 657 -30.75 16.07 38.05
C THR A 657 -29.40 16.76 38.19
N GLY A 658 -29.39 18.08 38.41
CA GLY A 658 -28.14 18.82 38.60
C GLY A 658 -27.37 19.05 37.29
N ALA A 659 -28.02 18.88 36.14
CA ALA A 659 -27.42 19.13 34.84
C ALA A 659 -26.88 20.56 34.77
N VAL A 660 -25.63 20.72 34.36
CA VAL A 660 -25.01 22.01 34.10
C VAL A 660 -24.96 22.21 32.60
N MET A 661 -25.51 23.32 32.14
CA MET A 661 -25.68 23.58 30.72
C MET A 661 -25.83 25.08 30.45
N ASN A 662 -25.53 25.50 29.23
CA ASN A 662 -25.84 26.83 28.72
C ASN A 662 -26.78 26.71 27.52
N TRP A 663 -27.26 27.85 27.03
CA TRP A 663 -27.98 27.91 25.77
C TRP A 663 -27.30 28.86 24.80
N SER A 664 -27.48 28.61 23.50
CA SER A 664 -27.14 29.55 22.45
C SER A 664 -28.21 29.57 21.37
N SER A 665 -28.23 30.64 20.56
CA SER A 665 -29.17 30.75 19.43
C SER A 665 -28.45 30.35 18.14
N TYR A 666 -28.94 29.31 17.46
CA TYR A 666 -28.50 28.91 16.14
C TYR A 666 -29.68 28.96 15.17
N ASN A 667 -29.58 29.78 14.12
CA ASN A 667 -30.69 30.03 13.17
C ASN A 667 -32.02 30.40 13.85
N GLY A 668 -31.97 31.14 14.97
CA GLY A 668 -33.16 31.53 15.74
C GLY A 668 -33.71 30.46 16.68
N ILE A 669 -33.13 29.26 16.69
CA ILE A 669 -33.48 28.17 17.61
C ILE A 669 -32.58 28.24 18.84
N LYS A 670 -33.16 28.15 20.04
CA LYS A 670 -32.38 27.97 21.26
C LYS A 670 -31.94 26.51 21.36
N GLU A 671 -30.63 26.31 21.36
CA GLU A 671 -29.99 25.00 21.54
C GLU A 671 -29.22 24.98 22.85
N LEU A 672 -29.31 23.86 23.56
CA LEU A 672 -28.69 23.67 24.86
C LEU A 672 -27.34 22.97 24.70
N THR A 673 -26.27 23.53 25.27
CA THR A 673 -24.95 22.88 25.30
C THR A 673 -24.66 22.41 26.73
N PRO A 674 -24.52 21.09 26.95
CA PRO A 674 -24.30 20.55 28.29
C PRO A 674 -22.82 20.52 28.68
N VAL A 675 -22.57 20.50 29.98
CA VAL A 675 -21.31 19.97 30.55
C VAL A 675 -21.48 18.46 30.67
N ASP A 676 -20.85 17.71 29.76
CA ASP A 676 -21.09 16.26 29.57
C ASP A 676 -20.99 15.45 30.88
N SER A 677 -19.99 15.74 31.73
CA SER A 677 -19.81 15.05 33.01
C SER A 677 -20.96 15.23 34.00
N THR A 678 -21.88 16.16 33.75
CA THR A 678 -23.07 16.42 34.57
C THR A 678 -24.34 15.81 33.98
N MET A 679 -24.29 15.34 32.73
CA MET A 679 -25.39 14.66 32.06
C MET A 679 -25.39 13.18 32.47
N VAL A 680 -25.75 12.91 33.71
CA VAL A 680 -25.78 11.56 34.29
C VAL A 680 -27.21 11.20 34.68
N LYS A 681 -27.65 10.00 34.33
CA LYS A 681 -28.96 9.48 34.71
C LYS A 681 -29.06 9.45 36.24
N SER A 682 -30.02 10.19 36.78
CA SER A 682 -30.31 10.27 38.22
C SER A 682 -31.49 9.39 38.65
N GLY A 683 -32.27 8.86 37.69
CA GLY A 683 -33.35 7.91 37.97
C GLY A 683 -34.17 7.55 36.72
N ASP A 684 -35.06 6.59 36.89
CA ASP A 684 -36.09 6.24 35.91
C ASP A 684 -37.35 7.10 36.16
N GLY A 685 -37.79 7.84 35.16
CA GLY A 685 -39.06 8.56 35.17
C GLY A 685 -40.07 7.94 34.20
N THR A 686 -41.28 8.48 34.18
CA THR A 686 -42.31 8.08 33.23
C THR A 686 -41.90 8.49 31.81
N PRO A 687 -41.95 7.58 30.82
CA PRO A 687 -41.74 7.94 29.43
C PRO A 687 -42.64 9.10 29.01
N VAL A 688 -42.06 10.09 28.35
CA VAL A 688 -42.78 11.24 27.81
C VAL A 688 -43.52 10.79 26.56
N ALA A 689 -44.86 10.82 26.62
CA ALA A 689 -45.70 10.60 25.46
C ALA A 689 -45.71 11.84 24.55
N PRO A 690 -45.79 11.66 23.22
CA PRO A 690 -46.00 12.78 22.30
C PRO A 690 -47.41 13.36 22.48
N GLU A 691 -47.53 14.67 22.30
CA GLU A 691 -48.82 15.37 22.28
C GLU A 691 -49.47 15.22 20.91
N GLU A 692 -50.73 14.78 20.86
CA GLU A 692 -51.48 14.74 19.61
C GLU A 692 -51.76 16.16 19.13
N MET A 693 -51.39 16.45 17.89
CA MET A 693 -51.44 17.82 17.36
C MET A 693 -51.85 17.81 15.88
N ALA A 694 -52.80 18.69 15.55
CA ALA A 694 -53.16 19.01 14.18
C ALA A 694 -52.13 19.99 13.59
N LEU A 695 -51.83 19.86 12.30
CA LEU A 695 -50.74 20.62 11.68
C LEU A 695 -50.99 22.13 11.68
N GLU A 696 -52.24 22.58 11.64
CA GLU A 696 -52.60 24.00 11.69
C GLU A 696 -52.32 24.67 13.05
N ASP A 697 -52.19 23.87 14.12
CA ASP A 697 -51.88 24.34 15.46
C ASP A 697 -50.36 24.43 15.73
N VAL A 698 -49.54 23.89 14.83
CA VAL A 698 -48.08 23.95 14.94
C VAL A 698 -47.59 25.39 14.72
N SER A 699 -46.85 25.92 15.70
CA SER A 699 -46.35 27.30 15.71
C SER A 699 -44.90 27.40 16.16
N GLN A 700 -44.28 28.58 16.03
CA GLN A 700 -42.88 28.78 16.43
C GLN A 700 -42.66 28.68 17.94
N ASP A 701 -43.69 28.93 18.75
CA ASP A 701 -43.61 28.80 20.20
C ASP A 701 -43.50 27.32 20.63
N LEU A 702 -43.83 26.40 19.72
CA LEU A 702 -43.78 24.96 19.94
C LEU A 702 -42.44 24.33 19.55
N VAL A 703 -41.41 25.11 19.18
CA VAL A 703 -40.08 24.54 18.84
C VAL A 703 -39.57 23.60 19.95
N HIS A 704 -39.04 22.45 19.53
CA HIS A 704 -38.64 21.27 20.34
C HIS A 704 -39.78 20.48 20.98
N HIS A 705 -41.05 20.85 20.82
CA HIS A 705 -42.16 20.08 21.38
C HIS A 705 -42.24 18.71 20.71
N TYR A 706 -42.50 17.69 21.52
CA TYR A 706 -42.68 16.32 21.06
C TYR A 706 -44.15 16.05 20.75
N ILE A 707 -44.46 15.87 19.48
CA ILE A 707 -45.83 15.75 18.99
C ILE A 707 -46.05 14.47 18.18
N ILE A 708 -47.30 14.08 18.02
CA ILE A 708 -47.75 13.04 17.09
C ILE A 708 -48.83 13.61 16.19
N VAL A 709 -48.57 13.55 14.88
CA VAL A 709 -49.55 13.89 13.85
C VAL A 709 -50.20 12.59 13.41
N LYS A 710 -51.53 12.48 13.57
CA LYS A 710 -52.30 11.27 13.30
C LYS A 710 -52.85 11.26 11.89
N ASN A 711 -52.94 10.07 11.29
CA ASN A 711 -53.58 9.87 9.98
C ASN A 711 -53.07 10.77 8.84
N ALA A 712 -51.81 11.20 8.89
CA ALA A 712 -51.25 12.10 7.90
C ALA A 712 -50.81 11.37 6.63
N THR A 713 -50.98 12.01 5.49
CA THR A 713 -50.37 11.60 4.23
C THR A 713 -48.95 12.16 4.12
N LEU A 714 -48.09 11.44 3.41
CA LEU A 714 -46.70 11.81 3.18
C LEU A 714 -46.41 11.83 1.67
N VAL A 715 -45.75 12.88 1.20
CA VAL A 715 -45.28 12.99 -0.19
C VAL A 715 -43.79 13.32 -0.17
N ALA A 716 -42.97 12.56 -0.90
CA ALA A 716 -41.54 12.84 -0.98
C ALA A 716 -41.29 14.17 -1.74
N ASP A 717 -40.44 15.03 -1.19
CA ASP A 717 -39.97 16.23 -1.89
C ASP A 717 -38.89 15.82 -2.91
N THR A 718 -39.20 15.94 -4.20
CA THR A 718 -38.30 15.53 -5.28
C THR A 718 -37.10 16.45 -5.43
N ASP A 719 -37.16 17.67 -4.90
CA ASP A 719 -36.12 18.68 -5.05
C ASP A 719 -35.12 18.64 -3.89
N LYS A 720 -35.48 17.99 -2.76
CA LYS A 720 -34.65 17.90 -1.56
C LYS A 720 -34.64 16.51 -0.95
N ALA A 721 -33.46 15.87 -1.01
CA ALA A 721 -33.24 14.59 -0.36
C ALA A 721 -33.62 14.61 1.14
N ASN A 722 -34.22 13.51 1.61
CA ASN A 722 -34.70 13.30 2.98
C ASN A 722 -35.79 14.28 3.44
N THR A 723 -36.44 15.00 2.53
CA THR A 723 -37.52 15.93 2.84
C THR A 723 -38.85 15.39 2.32
N TYR A 724 -39.92 15.61 3.07
CA TYR A 724 -41.27 15.19 2.75
C TYR A 724 -42.24 16.33 3.03
N ILE A 725 -43.39 16.32 2.36
CA ILE A 725 -44.56 17.11 2.71
C ILE A 725 -45.49 16.20 3.52
N ILE A 726 -45.84 16.64 4.73
CA ILE A 726 -46.83 16.00 5.59
C ILE A 726 -48.13 16.79 5.53
N ASN A 727 -49.24 16.08 5.44
CA ASN A 727 -50.58 16.66 5.34
C ASN A 727 -51.59 15.77 6.08
N ASP A 728 -52.20 16.28 7.14
CA ASP A 728 -53.24 15.62 7.96
C ASP A 728 -54.68 15.90 7.47
N GLY A 729 -54.81 16.62 6.36
CA GLY A 729 -56.07 17.05 5.76
C GLY A 729 -56.39 18.53 5.97
N THR A 730 -55.63 19.26 6.79
CA THR A 730 -55.90 20.68 7.09
C THR A 730 -54.89 21.60 6.41
N VAL A 731 -53.59 21.36 6.60
CA VAL A 731 -52.49 22.15 6.04
C VAL A 731 -51.31 21.25 5.67
N GLU A 732 -50.46 21.76 4.78
CA GLU A 732 -49.20 21.11 4.40
C GLU A 732 -48.03 21.70 5.17
N MET A 733 -47.17 20.84 5.70
CA MET A 733 -45.93 21.22 6.38
C MET A 733 -44.74 20.43 5.87
N LYS A 734 -43.53 20.99 6.06
CA LYS A 734 -42.29 20.27 5.75
C LYS A 734 -41.93 19.30 6.87
N LEU A 735 -41.52 18.10 6.48
CA LEU A 735 -41.00 17.05 7.35
C LEU A 735 -39.60 16.66 6.87
N PHE A 736 -38.57 17.02 7.62
CA PHE A 736 -37.17 16.74 7.27
C PHE A 736 -36.61 15.61 8.12
N ASN A 737 -36.31 14.49 7.46
CA ASN A 737 -35.67 13.35 8.11
C ASN A 737 -34.17 13.61 8.31
N LYS A 738 -33.85 14.39 9.36
CA LYS A 738 -32.48 14.62 9.86
C LYS A 738 -31.76 13.30 10.19
N TYR A 739 -32.52 12.24 10.47
CA TYR A 739 -32.04 10.95 10.97
C TYR A 739 -32.10 9.83 9.92
N SER A 740 -31.99 10.15 8.62
CA SER A 740 -32.16 9.19 7.53
C SER A 740 -31.22 7.97 7.54
N LYS A 741 -30.14 8.00 8.33
CA LYS A 741 -29.26 6.85 8.56
C LYS A 741 -29.82 5.81 9.53
N THR A 742 -30.71 6.23 10.43
CA THR A 742 -31.24 5.40 11.53
C THR A 742 -32.76 5.30 11.52
N LEU A 743 -33.46 6.27 10.93
CA LEU A 743 -34.90 6.27 10.72
C LEU A 743 -35.20 6.09 9.23
N ALA A 744 -35.75 4.93 8.89
CA ALA A 744 -36.24 4.66 7.54
C ALA A 744 -37.59 5.34 7.31
N MET A 745 -37.74 5.96 6.14
CA MET A 745 -39.02 6.49 5.65
C MET A 745 -39.64 5.52 4.63
N PRO A 746 -40.96 5.55 4.41
CA PRO A 746 -41.60 4.76 3.36
C PRO A 746 -40.99 5.05 1.98
N THR A 747 -40.65 4.00 1.22
CA THR A 747 -40.03 4.11 -0.11
C THR A 747 -41.02 4.57 -1.19
N GLN A 748 -42.31 4.33 -0.97
CA GLN A 748 -43.44 4.79 -1.78
C GLN A 748 -44.58 5.15 -0.82
N PRO A 749 -44.56 6.34 -0.20
CA PRO A 749 -45.57 6.69 0.80
C PRO A 749 -46.94 6.74 0.13
N SER A 750 -47.75 5.73 0.42
CA SER A 750 -49.16 5.64 0.02
C SER A 750 -49.97 5.27 1.26
N GLY A 751 -51.16 5.85 1.42
CA GLY A 751 -51.96 5.72 2.64
C GLY A 751 -51.66 6.77 3.71
N THR A 752 -52.16 6.53 4.91
CA THR A 752 -52.05 7.43 6.07
C THR A 752 -51.03 6.90 7.08
N TYR A 753 -50.46 7.81 7.87
CA TYR A 753 -49.37 7.55 8.80
C TYR A 753 -49.56 8.32 10.11
N ASP A 754 -49.17 7.66 11.20
CA ASP A 754 -48.93 8.30 12.48
C ASP A 754 -47.46 8.70 12.54
N VAL A 755 -47.18 9.99 12.68
CA VAL A 755 -45.82 10.55 12.66
C VAL A 755 -45.51 11.19 14.00
N LYS A 756 -44.62 10.55 14.78
CA LYS A 756 -44.04 11.18 15.97
C LYS A 756 -42.86 12.04 15.53
N CYS A 757 -42.86 13.30 15.93
CA CYS A 757 -41.86 14.26 15.49
C CYS A 757 -41.61 15.37 16.51
N PHE A 758 -40.56 16.14 16.27
CA PHE A 758 -40.27 17.37 16.97
C PHE A 758 -40.53 18.58 16.07
N VAL A 759 -41.12 19.63 16.62
CA VAL A 759 -41.27 20.91 15.92
C VAL A 759 -39.92 21.60 15.85
N SER A 760 -39.56 22.14 14.68
CA SER A 760 -38.30 22.80 14.41
C SER A 760 -38.49 24.01 13.51
N LEU A 761 -37.41 24.76 13.30
CA LEU A 761 -37.33 25.82 12.31
C LEU A 761 -36.25 25.52 11.28
N TYR A 762 -36.45 26.00 10.07
CA TYR A 762 -35.44 26.02 9.03
C TYR A 762 -35.27 27.45 8.52
N THR A 763 -34.05 27.96 8.52
CA THR A 763 -33.73 29.29 8.01
C THR A 763 -32.93 29.18 6.71
N SER A 764 -33.44 29.77 5.63
CA SER A 764 -32.75 29.88 4.34
C SER A 764 -32.89 31.28 3.79
N ASN A 765 -31.77 31.90 3.39
CA ASN A 765 -31.73 33.25 2.80
C ASN A 765 -32.58 34.26 3.58
N THR A 766 -32.41 34.32 4.91
CA THR A 766 -33.15 35.21 5.85
C THR A 766 -34.64 34.90 6.07
N VAL A 767 -35.20 33.85 5.46
CA VAL A 767 -36.57 33.40 5.72
C VAL A 767 -36.54 32.21 6.66
N THR A 768 -37.27 32.30 7.77
CA THR A 768 -37.45 31.21 8.75
C THR A 768 -38.83 30.58 8.56
N THR A 769 -38.88 29.27 8.34
CA THR A 769 -40.11 28.49 8.16
C THR A 769 -40.21 27.37 9.20
N LEU A 770 -41.43 27.01 9.58
CA LEU A 770 -41.70 25.82 10.41
C LEU A 770 -41.38 24.55 9.63
N GLU A 771 -40.85 23.57 10.35
CA GLU A 771 -40.53 22.24 9.85
C GLU A 771 -40.68 21.22 10.98
N LEU A 772 -40.92 19.96 10.64
CA LEU A 772 -41.01 18.84 11.59
C LEU A 772 -39.82 17.89 11.38
N VAL A 773 -39.29 17.33 12.47
CA VAL A 773 -38.22 16.32 12.45
C VAL A 773 -38.79 14.99 12.95
N PRO A 774 -39.02 13.99 12.07
CA PRO A 774 -39.61 12.73 12.48
C PRO A 774 -38.62 11.89 13.30
N VAL A 775 -39.17 11.17 14.26
CA VAL A 775 -38.44 10.15 15.06
C VAL A 775 -39.10 8.78 14.98
N GLU A 776 -40.37 8.72 14.57
CA GLU A 776 -41.09 7.49 14.27
C GLU A 776 -42.15 7.80 13.20
N VAL A 777 -42.27 6.93 12.21
CA VAL A 777 -43.31 6.99 11.18
C VAL A 777 -43.93 5.60 11.09
N LYS A 778 -45.24 5.51 11.34
CA LYS A 778 -45.97 4.24 11.37
C LYS A 778 -47.17 4.32 10.43
N SER A 779 -47.31 3.37 9.52
CA SER A 779 -48.51 3.26 8.67
C SER A 779 -49.76 3.05 9.53
N THR A 780 -50.83 3.79 9.26
CA THR A 780 -52.16 3.57 9.87
C THR A 780 -53.06 2.70 9.01
N SER A 781 -52.68 2.42 7.77
CA SER A 781 -53.36 1.46 6.90
C SER A 781 -52.78 0.06 7.10
N ALA A 782 -53.60 -0.89 7.55
CA ALA A 782 -53.22 -2.29 7.65
C ALA A 782 -53.04 -2.87 6.24
N LEU A 783 -51.86 -3.42 5.94
CA LEU A 783 -51.59 -4.06 4.65
C LEU A 783 -52.37 -5.39 4.58
N LYS A 784 -53.18 -5.57 3.54
CA LYS A 784 -53.95 -6.81 3.37
C LYS A 784 -52.97 -7.98 3.17
N GLY A 785 -52.93 -8.92 4.12
CA GLY A 785 -51.98 -10.04 4.16
C GLY A 785 -50.75 -9.84 5.04
N ASP A 786 -50.56 -8.67 5.67
CA ASP A 786 -49.54 -8.42 6.69
C ASP A 786 -50.13 -8.82 8.05
N ILE A 787 -50.03 -10.11 8.36
CA ILE A 787 -50.71 -10.74 9.48
C ILE A 787 -49.91 -10.57 10.78
N ASP A 788 -48.59 -10.38 10.69
CA ASP A 788 -47.74 -10.13 11.85
C ASP A 788 -47.49 -8.62 12.13
N GLY A 789 -47.90 -7.74 11.23
CA GLY A 789 -47.89 -6.29 11.41
C GLY A 789 -46.51 -5.67 11.24
N ASP A 790 -45.57 -6.37 10.60
CA ASP A 790 -44.20 -5.92 10.36
C ASP A 790 -44.06 -4.95 9.17
N GLY A 791 -45.18 -4.67 8.48
CA GLY A 791 -45.25 -3.78 7.33
C GLY A 791 -44.86 -4.47 6.01
N LYS A 792 -44.71 -5.80 5.99
CA LYS A 792 -44.41 -6.59 4.80
C LYS A 792 -45.42 -7.73 4.67
N VAL A 793 -45.55 -8.26 3.46
CA VAL A 793 -46.36 -9.47 3.19
C VAL A 793 -45.40 -10.55 2.71
N ASN A 794 -45.04 -11.46 3.61
CA ASN A 794 -43.99 -12.44 3.42
C ASN A 794 -44.27 -13.76 4.16
N VAL A 795 -43.31 -14.68 4.20
CA VAL A 795 -43.51 -16.02 4.77
C VAL A 795 -43.78 -16.01 6.29
N THR A 796 -43.37 -14.95 7.00
CA THR A 796 -43.69 -14.80 8.43
C THR A 796 -45.19 -14.59 8.64
N ASP A 797 -45.85 -13.86 7.74
CA ASP A 797 -47.32 -13.68 7.73
C ASP A 797 -48.08 -14.98 7.50
N VAL A 798 -47.53 -15.88 6.67
CA VAL A 798 -48.11 -17.23 6.48
C VAL A 798 -48.13 -17.99 7.80
N THR A 799 -47.05 -17.88 8.56
CA THR A 799 -46.93 -18.54 9.87
C THR A 799 -47.89 -17.90 10.88
N ALA A 800 -48.00 -16.57 10.90
CA ALA A 800 -48.92 -15.84 11.75
C ALA A 800 -50.39 -16.18 11.42
N LEU A 801 -50.75 -16.28 10.14
CA LEU A 801 -52.08 -16.65 9.69
C LEU A 801 -52.46 -18.08 10.10
N ILE A 802 -51.54 -19.03 9.93
CA ILE A 802 -51.75 -20.43 10.35
C ILE A 802 -51.96 -20.50 11.86
N ASN A 803 -51.12 -19.83 12.65
CA ASN A 803 -51.27 -19.80 14.10
C ASN A 803 -52.61 -19.17 14.50
N GLY A 804 -53.08 -18.19 13.75
CA GLY A 804 -54.36 -17.58 13.98
C GLY A 804 -55.57 -18.47 13.67
N ILE A 805 -55.52 -19.22 12.58
CA ILE A 805 -56.53 -20.25 12.24
C ILE A 805 -56.55 -21.36 13.30
N LEU A 806 -55.39 -21.70 13.87
CA LEU A 806 -55.27 -22.66 14.97
C LEU A 806 -55.73 -22.08 16.33
N GLY A 807 -56.23 -20.84 16.36
CA GLY A 807 -56.75 -20.18 17.54
C GLY A 807 -55.68 -19.75 18.54
N GLN A 808 -54.41 -19.71 18.13
CA GLN A 808 -53.31 -19.30 18.99
C GLN A 808 -53.24 -17.78 19.13
N ASN A 809 -53.62 -17.02 18.09
CA ASN A 809 -53.71 -15.56 18.09
C ASN A 809 -54.92 -15.07 17.26
N PRO A 810 -55.70 -14.07 17.69
CA PRO A 810 -56.78 -13.52 16.87
C PRO A 810 -56.22 -12.84 15.61
N VAL A 811 -56.82 -13.14 14.44
CA VAL A 811 -56.47 -12.48 13.16
C VAL A 811 -57.58 -11.51 12.79
N ASP A 812 -57.21 -10.27 12.47
CA ASP A 812 -58.16 -9.28 11.97
C ASP A 812 -58.67 -9.71 10.59
N THR A 813 -59.98 -9.91 10.49
CA THR A 813 -60.68 -10.29 9.27
C THR A 813 -60.42 -9.33 8.10
N ALA A 814 -60.16 -8.03 8.35
CA ALA A 814 -59.92 -7.04 7.31
C ALA A 814 -58.61 -7.28 6.53
N ILE A 815 -57.62 -7.89 7.18
CA ILE A 815 -56.31 -8.24 6.59
C ILE A 815 -56.14 -9.74 6.36
N GLY A 816 -56.86 -10.59 7.09
CA GLY A 816 -56.78 -12.04 7.04
C GLY A 816 -57.73 -12.73 6.07
N ASP A 817 -58.83 -12.09 5.65
CA ASP A 817 -59.75 -12.61 4.62
C ASP A 817 -59.25 -12.21 3.23
N LEU A 818 -58.33 -13.02 2.70
CA LEU A 818 -57.56 -12.74 1.50
C LEU A 818 -58.31 -13.15 0.24
N ASN A 819 -59.22 -14.11 0.33
CA ASN A 819 -60.07 -14.54 -0.78
C ASN A 819 -61.46 -13.86 -0.79
N ALA A 820 -61.78 -13.05 0.23
CA ALA A 820 -63.03 -12.30 0.37
C ALA A 820 -64.29 -13.18 0.48
N ASP A 821 -64.16 -14.39 1.06
CA ASP A 821 -65.29 -15.29 1.33
C ASP A 821 -65.99 -15.03 2.67
N GLY A 822 -65.48 -14.05 3.44
CA GLY A 822 -66.00 -13.64 4.74
C GLY A 822 -65.49 -14.51 5.90
N LYS A 823 -64.54 -15.42 5.69
CA LYS A 823 -64.01 -16.32 6.72
C LYS A 823 -62.50 -16.47 6.63
N VAL A 824 -61.77 -16.08 7.69
CA VAL A 824 -60.33 -16.37 7.81
C VAL A 824 -60.10 -17.85 8.08
N ASN A 825 -59.65 -18.59 7.07
CA ASN A 825 -59.44 -20.03 7.14
C ASN A 825 -58.29 -20.51 6.22
N VAL A 826 -58.11 -21.83 6.09
CA VAL A 826 -56.99 -22.42 5.32
C VAL A 826 -56.97 -21.98 3.84
N THR A 827 -58.11 -21.57 3.28
CA THR A 827 -58.18 -21.02 1.92
C THR A 827 -57.47 -19.67 1.82
N ASP A 828 -57.44 -18.86 2.89
CA ASP A 828 -56.68 -17.61 2.95
C ASP A 828 -55.18 -17.83 3.06
N VAL A 829 -54.73 -18.93 3.69
CA VAL A 829 -53.31 -19.32 3.67
C VAL A 829 -52.84 -19.56 2.24
N THR A 830 -53.67 -20.21 1.44
CA THR A 830 -53.37 -20.46 0.02
C THR A 830 -53.37 -19.15 -0.77
N ALA A 831 -54.31 -18.25 -0.50
CA ALA A 831 -54.35 -16.92 -1.12
C ALA A 831 -53.11 -16.08 -0.73
N LEU A 832 -52.68 -16.13 0.53
CA LEU A 832 -51.49 -15.44 1.03
C LEU A 832 -50.21 -15.94 0.35
N ILE A 833 -50.04 -17.27 0.26
CA ILE A 833 -48.90 -17.88 -0.43
C ILE A 833 -48.88 -17.45 -1.90
N ASN A 834 -50.04 -17.43 -2.58
CA ASN A 834 -50.13 -16.99 -3.97
C ASN A 834 -49.76 -15.51 -4.13
N ILE A 835 -50.18 -14.64 -3.21
CA ILE A 835 -49.81 -13.22 -3.18
C ILE A 835 -48.29 -13.05 -3.04
N ILE A 836 -47.66 -13.81 -2.12
CA ILE A 836 -46.21 -13.79 -1.90
C ILE A 836 -45.44 -14.30 -3.12
N LEU A 837 -45.93 -15.37 -3.76
CA LEU A 837 -45.31 -15.94 -4.95
C LEU A 837 -45.51 -15.09 -6.21
N SER A 838 -46.58 -14.31 -6.30
CA SER A 838 -46.83 -13.39 -7.41
C SER A 838 -46.06 -12.07 -7.34
N ASN A 839 -45.56 -11.71 -6.16
CA ASN A 839 -44.83 -10.47 -5.91
C ASN A 839 -43.29 -10.64 -5.94
N ASN A 840 -42.78 -11.81 -6.38
CA ASN A 840 -41.36 -12.11 -6.57
C ASN A 840 -40.92 -12.09 -8.04
#